data_AF-A0A918SQ71-F1
#
_entry.id   AF-A0A918SQ71-F1
#
_cell.length_a   1.000
_cell.length_b   1.000
_cell.length_c   1.000
_cell.angle_alpha   90.00
_cell.angle_beta   90.00
_cell.angle_gamma   90.00
#
_symmetry.space_group_name_H-M   'P 1'
#
loop_
_entity.id
_entity.type
_entity.pdbx_description
1 polymer ?
#
loop_
_entity_poly.entity_id
_entity_poly.type
_entity_poly.pdbx_seq_one_letter_code
_entity_poly.pdbx_strand_id
1 'polypeptide(L)'
;MFKRDRRPGRLVRAAVGALALTLAALTLPGATGSADAAEGPPNRLGPVAIQNTGNGFAVDADAGDMEEGRKILQRFYKAEKRQQWWFEATGAPNQYHIKSNVNGAYCLAADAAHGVAVLKSCGAEGTAWIFDETAADTYLLKDAGSAQYLMAPLRFLKEDQSPSENEDMLAPVGGKENNERQLVLGDRNHAMVRGAWYLNNLTLEKYTPPADPRLDEATFLTTHNAFSSSAYALTAANQSRSLTEQLDDGVRALMLDVHEEFGTLQLCHTSCTLNGGIRMSRGLAEVSEYLKKDPEAIVTLFLESYLSDPELLETEFRKAGLADVIFDPEAEDVRSTGWPRLSDMRRSGKRLLVFSDRDTHLTRKNAQGQDVYVPSEIGLAFGKQWTVENFWSIGGGGGDFQCYSRWGDVPLTRTQPKFVPLFVMNQFRNIPTTITAGIDNGPPLVERALDYCGPAARKTPNYVAVDYYEYPSVEANFLAVRTINQYRYRSSGAPAPATTPDITSQNRRGPLPGLPNWSGVGYRSNGELPARRQFNDDPACRLTPQTLADAYGVKPGDGLDDSAGLQSAIDHIRTVCGPTASFDKLSSIELPAGELIVTRQLGMDADFLVLRGQGRGANGTNIVFAPDANTRYDTLTADGGRWDQDAMTYQAGADTAKGGWIWPGRGLFRVQTREVAPRYADEWAAAPANRKDLYEGSVNQHWASGVKLRGAAGDSAYSAREGGTVVHLASNADMSRFAVGGHLWVGAANSRKFYEQQEVTDTGYYEDLHMRQQVFRISRVDAADRTVTLDKPLEFDLPLDSTSDGSAPIGSTPYVSKVTPLKMVVGVGFENFAFTQQVDAANAEQPGKNDYGNRAPAEALHGLVFKWAADSWVRNVGSRMTGSHPIVTEVAKNLQFEKNVLNGAWNKGKGGNGYFRGSRVWDSLYAFNTTRNLRHFTLQWSASGNVVYGNDFDSDLNLHGGWERRNLFEKNVVQVSAQHAPGNCRANCGGEGGGTETGTWYPIWWAAGPKAAKWSGSSGPQNVFHDNVLTKQLEEGGPYWYYAPYSNVFGGTAPQPVFQFGSDPDLPSRFRHLALGGSPIPDWNGRETADFTGTGGVNTTQTGPVGSVFLDKTG
;
A
#
# COMPACT_ATOMS: atom_id res chain seq x y z
N MET A 1 -12.39 -4.91 -56.74
CA MET A 1 -11.51 -4.68 -57.91
C MET A 1 -11.13 -3.20 -57.91
N PHE A 2 -9.82 -2.86 -57.89
CA PHE A 2 -9.18 -1.52 -57.88
C PHE A 2 -9.38 -0.63 -56.61
N LYS A 3 -8.43 -0.46 -55.67
CA LYS A 3 -7.10 0.25 -55.65
C LYS A 3 -7.14 1.71 -56.18
N ARG A 4 -7.01 2.73 -55.32
CA ARG A 4 -5.73 3.39 -54.90
C ARG A 4 -5.94 4.74 -54.16
N ASP A 5 -5.19 4.92 -53.07
CA ASP A 5 -4.93 6.15 -52.31
C ASP A 5 -4.22 7.28 -53.10
N ARG A 6 -4.41 8.55 -52.69
CA ARG A 6 -3.41 9.38 -51.95
C ARG A 6 -3.69 10.91 -51.97
N ARG A 7 -3.87 11.47 -50.74
CA ARG A 7 -3.22 12.68 -50.13
C ARG A 7 -3.48 14.10 -50.72
N PRO A 8 -3.01 15.20 -50.07
CA PRO A 8 -3.02 15.60 -48.65
C PRO A 8 -3.45 17.09 -48.44
N GLY A 9 -3.59 17.53 -47.19
CA GLY A 9 -3.96 18.92 -46.83
C GLY A 9 -2.81 19.94 -46.80
N ARG A 10 -3.18 21.22 -46.62
CA ARG A 10 -2.50 22.21 -45.76
C ARG A 10 -3.28 23.53 -45.64
N LEU A 11 -3.34 24.02 -44.40
CA LEU A 11 -3.84 25.31 -43.95
C LEU A 11 -2.95 26.49 -44.40
N VAL A 12 -3.58 27.66 -44.55
CA VAL A 12 -2.94 29.00 -44.58
C VAL A 12 -3.57 29.91 -43.51
N ARG A 13 -2.71 30.78 -42.98
CA ARG A 13 -2.77 31.70 -41.82
C ARG A 13 -3.78 32.86 -41.86
N ALA A 14 -3.92 33.48 -40.67
CA ALA A 14 -3.92 34.93 -40.32
C ALA A 14 -5.26 35.41 -39.68
N ALA A 15 -5.33 35.74 -38.38
CA ALA A 15 -4.75 36.85 -37.58
C ALA A 15 -5.52 38.18 -37.68
N VAL A 16 -6.28 38.55 -36.63
CA VAL A 16 -6.69 39.90 -36.10
C VAL A 16 -7.36 39.59 -34.74
N GLY A 17 -7.30 40.29 -33.61
CA GLY A 17 -6.90 41.64 -33.18
C GLY A 17 -7.76 41.97 -31.95
N ALA A 18 -7.17 42.60 -30.93
CA ALA A 18 -7.72 42.78 -29.58
C ALA A 18 -8.73 43.95 -29.45
N LEU A 19 -9.64 43.92 -28.46
CA LEU A 19 -9.62 44.76 -27.22
C LEU A 19 -10.94 44.63 -26.41
N ALA A 20 -10.87 45.06 -25.14
CA ALA A 20 -11.78 44.81 -24.03
C ALA A 20 -12.92 45.84 -23.84
N LEU A 21 -13.98 45.48 -23.08
CA LEU A 21 -14.37 46.01 -21.75
C LEU A 21 -15.90 45.98 -21.46
N THR A 22 -16.17 45.68 -20.18
CA THR A 22 -17.32 46.06 -19.31
C THR A 22 -18.68 45.38 -19.44
N LEU A 23 -18.99 44.57 -18.42
CA LEU A 23 -20.29 44.04 -18.02
C LEU A 23 -20.61 44.55 -16.61
N ALA A 24 -21.83 45.07 -16.40
CA ALA A 24 -22.54 45.21 -15.12
C ALA A 24 -24.03 45.43 -15.48
N ALA A 25 -25.05 44.87 -14.84
CA ALA A 25 -25.25 43.87 -13.80
C ALA A 25 -26.78 43.56 -13.79
N LEU A 26 -27.19 42.50 -13.07
CA LEU A 26 -28.57 42.12 -12.65
C LEU A 26 -29.43 41.31 -13.65
N THR A 27 -30.14 40.23 -13.29
CA THR A 27 -29.94 39.12 -12.32
C THR A 27 -31.04 38.10 -12.64
N LEU A 28 -30.71 36.82 -12.86
CA LEU A 28 -31.58 35.63 -12.65
C LEU A 28 -30.67 34.42 -12.33
N PRO A 29 -31.12 33.48 -11.47
CA PRO A 29 -30.24 32.70 -10.60
C PRO A 29 -29.42 31.68 -11.38
N GLY A 30 -28.10 31.87 -11.33
CA GLY A 30 -27.13 30.93 -11.88
C GLY A 30 -27.26 29.59 -11.18
N ALA A 31 -27.24 28.53 -11.99
CA ALA A 31 -26.87 27.19 -11.57
C ALA A 31 -25.67 27.31 -10.61
N THR A 32 -25.89 26.95 -9.35
CA THR A 32 -24.80 26.63 -8.46
C THR A 32 -24.04 25.51 -9.14
N GLY A 33 -22.84 25.83 -9.64
CA GLY A 33 -21.86 24.82 -9.99
C GLY A 33 -21.85 23.81 -8.86
N SER A 34 -21.90 22.52 -9.20
CA SER A 34 -21.48 21.48 -8.27
C SER A 34 -20.15 21.93 -7.71
N ALA A 35 -20.14 22.35 -6.44
CA ALA A 35 -18.91 22.57 -5.73
C ALA A 35 -18.17 21.23 -5.83
N ASP A 36 -17.07 21.21 -6.58
CA ASP A 36 -16.14 20.09 -6.56
C ASP A 36 -15.91 19.78 -5.08
N ALA A 37 -16.26 18.57 -4.67
CA ALA A 37 -16.06 18.12 -3.30
C ALA A 37 -14.56 18.28 -3.00
N ALA A 38 -14.23 19.13 -2.02
CA ALA A 38 -12.86 19.32 -1.57
C ALA A 38 -12.19 17.96 -1.29
N GLU A 39 -10.92 17.83 -1.71
CA GLU A 39 -10.13 16.62 -1.51
C GLU A 39 -10.08 16.25 -0.02
N GLY A 40 -10.35 14.98 0.29
CA GLY A 40 -10.20 14.43 1.65
C GLY A 40 -8.74 14.48 2.15
N PRO A 41 -8.47 14.02 3.39
CA PRO A 41 -7.11 14.00 3.92
C PRO A 41 -6.18 13.19 2.99
N PRO A 42 -4.93 13.65 2.79
CA PRO A 42 -4.05 13.23 1.70
C PRO A 42 -3.52 11.79 1.76
N ASN A 43 -3.90 10.98 2.76
CA ASN A 43 -3.39 9.62 2.92
C ASN A 43 -4.51 8.58 3.11
N ARG A 44 -4.64 7.67 2.13
CA ARG A 44 -5.48 6.45 2.21
C ARG A 44 -4.67 5.16 2.19
N LEU A 45 -3.34 5.24 2.17
CA LEU A 45 -2.43 4.10 1.98
C LEU A 45 -1.74 3.64 3.27
N GLY A 46 -1.95 4.31 4.40
CA GLY A 46 -1.38 3.86 5.68
C GLY A 46 -1.76 4.75 6.88
N PRO A 47 -1.47 4.28 8.12
CA PRO A 47 -1.68 5.07 9.32
C PRO A 47 -0.70 6.24 9.39
N VAL A 48 -1.14 7.38 9.93
CA VAL A 48 -0.34 8.59 10.11
C VAL A 48 -0.31 9.03 11.56
N ALA A 49 0.71 9.76 11.94
CA ALA A 49 0.69 10.47 13.22
C ALA A 49 0.09 11.87 13.02
N ILE A 50 -0.75 12.32 13.97
CA ILE A 50 -1.30 13.67 13.96
C ILE A 50 -0.44 14.50 14.91
N GLN A 51 0.38 15.41 14.38
CA GLN A 51 1.37 16.16 15.17
C GLN A 51 1.02 17.65 15.21
N ASN A 52 0.95 18.24 16.39
CA ASN A 52 0.63 19.65 16.55
C ASN A 52 1.76 20.55 16.01
N THR A 53 1.39 21.56 15.23
CA THR A 53 2.37 22.47 14.61
C THR A 53 3.03 23.42 15.62
N GLY A 54 2.31 23.80 16.67
CA GLY A 54 2.74 24.81 17.64
C GLY A 54 3.63 24.27 18.77
N ASN A 55 3.42 23.03 19.22
CA ASN A 55 4.23 22.43 20.28
C ASN A 55 5.01 21.16 19.86
N GLY A 56 4.72 20.58 18.69
CA GLY A 56 5.40 19.40 18.16
C GLY A 56 4.98 18.07 18.78
N PHE A 57 3.97 18.02 19.65
CA PHE A 57 3.47 16.78 20.24
C PHE A 57 2.49 16.05 19.33
N ALA A 58 2.45 14.72 19.43
CA ALA A 58 1.54 13.86 18.69
C ALA A 58 0.26 13.59 19.49
N VAL A 59 -0.85 13.40 18.78
CA VAL A 59 -2.11 12.87 19.31
C VAL A 59 -1.89 11.41 19.69
N ASP A 60 -2.15 11.07 20.95
CA ASP A 60 -1.80 9.80 21.57
C ASP A 60 -3.01 9.27 22.37
N ALA A 61 -3.39 8.01 22.14
CA ALA A 61 -4.35 7.32 22.99
C ALA A 61 -3.64 6.83 24.26
N ASP A 62 -4.08 7.29 25.44
CA ASP A 62 -3.44 7.01 26.72
C ASP A 62 -3.22 5.50 26.99
N ALA A 63 -2.10 5.15 27.64
CA ALA A 63 -1.54 3.80 27.68
C ALA A 63 -2.32 2.80 28.58
N GLY A 64 -3.40 2.23 28.04
CA GLY A 64 -4.19 1.15 28.64
C GLY A 64 -4.94 0.31 27.60
N ASP A 65 -5.87 -0.54 28.05
CA ASP A 65 -6.82 -1.22 27.17
C ASP A 65 -7.69 -0.18 26.45
N MET A 66 -7.81 -0.31 25.12
CA MET A 66 -8.58 0.61 24.28
C MET A 66 -10.07 0.51 24.65
N GLU A 67 -10.56 1.41 25.50
CA GLU A 67 -11.92 1.43 26.04
C GLU A 67 -12.61 2.76 25.75
N GLU A 68 -13.95 2.74 25.72
CA GLU A 68 -14.75 3.93 25.48
C GLU A 68 -14.62 4.94 26.64
N GLY A 69 -14.50 6.23 26.31
CA GLY A 69 -14.29 7.32 27.25
C GLY A 69 -12.82 7.58 27.60
N ARG A 70 -11.87 6.80 27.07
CA ARG A 70 -10.44 7.00 27.35
C ARG A 70 -9.97 8.36 26.87
N LYS A 71 -9.09 9.01 27.65
CA LYS A 71 -8.53 10.32 27.30
C LYS A 71 -7.63 10.23 26.06
N ILE A 72 -7.75 11.25 25.20
CA ILE A 72 -6.80 11.48 24.12
C ILE A 72 -5.82 12.55 24.58
N LEU A 73 -4.54 12.19 24.63
CA LEU A 73 -3.48 13.03 25.13
C LEU A 73 -2.67 13.63 23.97
N GLN A 74 -1.96 14.72 24.25
CA GLN A 74 -0.73 15.02 23.53
C GLN A 74 0.42 14.28 24.20
N ARG A 75 1.37 13.73 23.41
CA ARG A 75 2.64 13.13 23.88
C ARG A 75 3.79 13.39 22.90
N PHE A 76 5.04 13.17 23.34
CA PHE A 76 6.23 13.22 22.51
C PHE A 76 6.07 12.27 21.34
N TYR A 77 6.44 12.74 20.16
CA TYR A 77 6.43 11.90 18.99
C TYR A 77 7.39 10.71 19.17
N LYS A 78 6.87 9.49 19.04
CA LYS A 78 7.63 8.23 19.12
C LYS A 78 7.33 7.26 17.99
N ALA A 79 6.48 7.64 17.03
CA ALA A 79 5.94 6.75 16.00
C ALA A 79 5.30 5.46 16.57
N GLU A 80 4.83 5.48 17.82
CA GLU A 80 4.17 4.33 18.44
C GLU A 80 2.78 4.09 17.83
N LYS A 81 2.31 2.83 17.85
CA LYS A 81 0.97 2.48 17.32
C LYS A 81 -0.17 3.31 17.93
N ARG A 82 -0.05 3.73 19.20
CA ARG A 82 -1.04 4.58 19.89
C ARG A 82 -1.08 6.03 19.40
N GLN A 83 -0.05 6.45 18.67
CA GLN A 83 0.04 7.76 18.02
C GLN A 83 -0.32 7.70 16.54
N GLN A 84 -0.66 6.51 16.04
CA GLN A 84 -0.94 6.24 14.64
C GLN A 84 -2.44 6.11 14.41
N TRP A 85 -2.92 6.81 13.39
CA TRP A 85 -4.32 7.00 13.10
C TRP A 85 -4.60 6.78 11.62
N TRP A 86 -5.70 6.14 11.28
CA TRP A 86 -6.13 5.94 9.90
C TRP A 86 -7.46 6.64 9.65
N PHE A 87 -7.62 7.15 8.43
CA PHE A 87 -8.81 7.90 8.06
C PHE A 87 -9.76 7.01 7.27
N GLU A 88 -10.97 6.84 7.80
CA GLU A 88 -12.05 6.16 7.11
C GLU A 88 -13.15 7.18 6.83
N ALA A 89 -13.61 7.28 5.59
CA ALA A 89 -14.74 8.17 5.28
C ALA A 89 -15.98 7.73 6.07
N THR A 90 -16.65 8.65 6.78
CA THR A 90 -17.87 8.34 7.55
C THR A 90 -19.05 8.02 6.65
N GLY A 91 -18.97 8.46 5.38
CA GLY A 91 -20.07 8.39 4.43
C GLY A 91 -20.67 9.73 4.07
N ALA A 92 -20.64 10.70 4.99
CA ALA A 92 -21.02 12.08 4.72
C ALA A 92 -19.90 12.82 3.93
N PRO A 93 -20.25 13.80 3.06
CA PRO A 93 -19.26 14.57 2.32
C PRO A 93 -18.24 15.24 3.25
N ASN A 94 -16.95 15.08 2.94
CA ASN A 94 -15.81 15.69 3.64
C ASN A 94 -15.70 15.34 5.14
N GLN A 95 -16.29 14.21 5.57
CA GLN A 95 -16.22 13.74 6.95
C GLN A 95 -15.49 12.39 7.05
N TYR A 96 -14.63 12.27 8.06
CA TYR A 96 -13.81 11.10 8.30
C TYR A 96 -13.80 10.68 9.78
N HIS A 97 -13.80 9.38 9.99
CA HIS A 97 -13.41 8.75 11.25
C HIS A 97 -11.89 8.73 11.34
N ILE A 98 -11.36 9.19 12.47
CA ILE A 98 -9.94 9.12 12.81
C ILE A 98 -9.76 7.91 13.72
N LYS A 99 -9.42 6.78 13.11
CA LYS A 99 -9.47 5.47 13.76
C LYS A 99 -8.12 5.11 14.34
N SER A 100 -8.12 4.48 15.51
CA SER A 100 -6.87 4.09 16.15
C SER A 100 -6.20 2.93 15.41
N ASN A 101 -4.88 2.99 15.27
CA ASN A 101 -4.09 1.87 14.75
C ASN A 101 -3.84 0.76 15.80
N VAL A 102 -4.14 1.01 17.08
CA VAL A 102 -4.07 -0.02 18.13
C VAL A 102 -5.31 -0.93 18.07
N ASN A 103 -6.49 -0.32 17.98
CA ASN A 103 -7.75 -1.04 17.79
C ASN A 103 -8.68 -0.23 16.88
N GLY A 104 -8.88 -0.76 15.66
CA GLY A 104 -9.70 -0.13 14.62
C GLY A 104 -11.20 -0.05 14.91
N ALA A 105 -11.69 -0.64 16.00
CA ALA A 105 -13.05 -0.44 16.48
C ALA A 105 -13.25 0.94 17.13
N TYR A 106 -12.17 1.60 17.54
CA TYR A 106 -12.21 2.86 18.28
C TYR A 106 -11.68 4.04 17.47
N CYS A 107 -12.30 5.19 17.70
CA CYS A 107 -12.09 6.44 17.01
C CYS A 107 -11.75 7.54 18.01
N LEU A 108 -10.89 8.47 17.59
CA LEU A 108 -10.81 9.79 18.18
C LEU A 108 -12.18 10.45 18.06
N ALA A 109 -12.73 10.90 19.19
CA ALA A 109 -14.05 11.48 19.30
C ALA A 109 -14.00 12.82 20.03
N ALA A 110 -14.81 13.75 19.56
CA ALA A 110 -15.16 14.96 20.27
C ALA A 110 -16.20 14.64 21.35
N ASP A 111 -15.88 14.93 22.61
CA ASP A 111 -16.87 15.04 23.68
C ASP A 111 -17.19 16.53 23.88
N ALA A 112 -18.05 17.05 22.99
CA ALA A 112 -18.39 18.47 22.95
C ALA A 112 -19.05 18.97 24.24
N ALA A 113 -19.76 18.08 24.96
CA ALA A 113 -20.42 18.42 26.23
C ALA A 113 -19.39 18.75 27.33
N HIS A 114 -18.25 18.07 27.33
CA HIS A 114 -17.18 18.27 28.30
C HIS A 114 -15.98 19.08 27.73
N GLY A 115 -16.03 19.44 26.45
CA GLY A 115 -15.00 20.24 25.78
C GLY A 115 -13.65 19.52 25.62
N VAL A 116 -13.64 18.18 25.55
CA VAL A 116 -12.43 17.35 25.50
C VAL A 116 -12.46 16.32 24.38
N ALA A 117 -11.29 15.80 24.00
CA ALA A 117 -11.19 14.66 23.11
C ALA A 117 -11.04 13.35 23.90
N VAL A 118 -11.78 12.34 23.46
CA VAL A 118 -11.81 11.00 24.05
C VAL A 118 -11.81 9.92 22.97
N LEU A 119 -11.62 8.68 23.37
CA LEU A 119 -11.78 7.51 22.53
C LEU A 119 -13.23 7.03 22.62
N LYS A 120 -13.89 6.76 21.48
CA LYS A 120 -15.21 6.12 21.44
C LYS A 120 -15.27 5.05 20.37
N SER A 121 -16.26 4.17 20.45
CA SER A 121 -16.59 3.25 19.37
C SER A 121 -16.80 4.03 18.06
N CYS A 122 -16.17 3.61 16.97
CA CYS A 122 -16.30 4.30 15.68
C CYS A 122 -17.75 4.31 15.20
N GLY A 123 -18.25 5.49 14.82
CA GLY A 123 -19.66 5.70 14.48
C GLY A 123 -20.50 6.27 15.63
N ALA A 124 -19.97 6.31 16.86
CA ALA A 124 -20.60 7.03 17.96
C ALA A 124 -20.58 8.56 17.76
N GLU A 125 -21.43 9.28 18.49
CA GLU A 125 -21.50 10.74 18.43
C GLU A 125 -20.13 11.38 18.74
N GLY A 126 -19.76 12.36 17.90
CA GLY A 126 -18.48 13.07 17.96
C GLY A 126 -17.30 12.37 17.27
N THR A 127 -17.49 11.19 16.66
CA THR A 127 -16.40 10.47 15.96
C THR A 127 -16.17 10.90 14.50
N ALA A 128 -16.95 11.87 14.00
CA ALA A 128 -16.87 12.36 12.63
C ALA A 128 -16.13 13.69 12.59
N TRP A 129 -15.07 13.78 11.79
CA TRP A 129 -14.20 14.95 11.70
C TRP A 129 -14.14 15.50 10.27
N ILE A 130 -14.12 16.82 10.15
CA ILE A 130 -13.87 17.57 8.91
C ILE A 130 -12.46 18.14 8.98
N PHE A 131 -11.72 18.03 7.88
CA PHE A 131 -10.34 18.51 7.77
C PHE A 131 -10.34 19.85 7.03
N ASP A 132 -10.01 20.93 7.73
CA ASP A 132 -9.87 22.26 7.14
C ASP A 132 -8.38 22.52 6.89
N GLU A 133 -7.93 22.42 5.63
CA GLU A 133 -6.55 22.76 5.28
C GLU A 133 -6.31 24.28 5.41
N THR A 134 -5.29 24.66 6.18
CA THR A 134 -4.93 26.06 6.46
C THR A 134 -3.63 26.49 5.78
N ALA A 135 -2.75 25.52 5.52
CA ALA A 135 -1.55 25.63 4.73
C ALA A 135 -1.19 24.22 4.21
N ALA A 136 -0.24 24.12 3.27
CA ALA A 136 0.19 22.84 2.75
C ALA A 136 0.56 21.85 3.88
N ASP A 137 -0.09 20.68 3.89
CA ASP A 137 0.08 19.62 4.90
C ASP A 137 -0.30 20.05 6.35
N THR A 138 -1.10 21.10 6.51
CA THR A 138 -1.53 21.61 7.83
C THR A 138 -3.04 21.77 7.91
N TYR A 139 -3.66 21.12 8.90
CA TYR A 139 -5.12 20.99 9.00
C TYR A 139 -5.63 21.42 10.38
N LEU A 140 -6.81 22.05 10.41
CA LEU A 140 -7.65 22.06 11.60
C LEU A 140 -8.61 20.87 11.53
N LEU A 141 -8.82 20.20 12.66
CA LEU A 141 -9.73 19.07 12.77
C LEU A 141 -11.00 19.56 13.44
N LYS A 142 -12.06 19.73 12.66
CA LYS A 142 -13.37 20.19 13.13
C LYS A 142 -14.28 19.00 13.42
N ASP A 143 -14.90 18.97 14.58
CA ASP A 143 -15.98 18.00 14.85
C ASP A 143 -17.17 18.28 13.92
N ALA A 144 -17.66 17.25 13.23
CA ALA A 144 -18.78 17.39 12.31
C ALA A 144 -20.12 17.60 13.02
N GLY A 145 -20.24 17.14 14.28
CA GLY A 145 -21.44 17.30 15.11
C GLY A 145 -21.55 18.68 15.77
N SER A 146 -20.48 19.47 15.78
CA SER A 146 -20.44 20.78 16.43
C SER A 146 -19.64 21.81 15.62
N ALA A 147 -19.43 23.00 16.18
CA ALA A 147 -18.54 24.02 15.62
C ALA A 147 -17.16 24.04 16.30
N GLN A 148 -16.83 22.99 17.07
CA GLN A 148 -15.59 22.90 17.82
C GLN A 148 -14.49 22.18 17.05
N TYR A 149 -13.24 22.48 17.39
CA TYR A 149 -12.04 21.95 16.75
C TYR A 149 -11.12 21.31 17.79
N LEU A 150 -10.36 20.30 17.39
CA LEU A 150 -9.33 19.67 18.22
C LEU A 150 -8.15 20.63 18.44
N MET A 151 -7.77 20.84 19.70
CA MET A 151 -6.70 21.76 20.08
C MET A 151 -5.79 21.20 21.18
N ALA A 152 -4.55 21.70 21.21
CA ALA A 152 -3.66 21.52 22.35
C ALA A 152 -4.15 22.33 23.58
N PRO A 153 -4.02 21.78 24.81
CA PRO A 153 -4.41 22.45 26.05
C PRO A 153 -3.47 23.60 26.45
N LEU A 154 -3.94 24.49 27.33
CA LEU A 154 -3.12 25.57 27.93
C LEU A 154 -2.30 25.10 29.14
N ARG A 155 -1.21 25.83 29.44
CA ARG A 155 -0.25 25.58 30.53
C ARG A 155 -0.91 25.43 31.92
N PHE A 156 -2.04 26.08 32.18
CA PHE A 156 -2.64 26.20 33.53
C PHE A 156 -3.90 25.37 33.80
N LEU A 157 -4.39 24.59 32.84
CA LEU A 157 -5.50 23.68 33.11
C LEU A 157 -4.94 22.43 33.83
N LYS A 158 -4.91 22.46 35.17
CA LYS A 158 -5.06 21.24 35.96
C LYS A 158 -6.52 20.78 35.80
N GLU A 159 -6.77 19.49 36.06
CA GLU A 159 -8.04 18.78 35.84
C GLU A 159 -9.32 19.44 36.40
N ASP A 160 -9.24 20.54 37.16
CA ASP A 160 -10.33 21.11 37.96
C ASP A 160 -10.56 22.64 37.85
N GLN A 161 -9.95 23.38 36.90
CA GLN A 161 -10.16 24.84 36.79
C GLN A 161 -10.60 25.34 35.41
N SER A 162 -11.55 26.30 35.40
CA SER A 162 -12.01 27.01 34.19
C SER A 162 -11.02 28.10 33.74
N PRO A 163 -10.93 28.42 32.44
CA PRO A 163 -9.99 29.41 31.94
C PRO A 163 -10.32 30.82 32.47
N SER A 164 -9.28 31.59 32.85
CA SER A 164 -9.39 33.03 33.16
C SER A 164 -8.96 33.86 31.96
N GLU A 165 -9.61 35.02 31.76
CA GLU A 165 -9.65 35.81 30.52
C GLU A 165 -8.41 36.66 30.19
N ASN A 166 -7.27 36.50 30.86
CA ASN A 166 -6.12 37.41 30.64
C ASN A 166 -5.19 36.94 29.49
N GLU A 167 -5.01 37.85 28.52
CA GLU A 167 -4.58 37.65 27.12
C GLU A 167 -3.13 37.20 26.83
N ASP A 168 -2.27 36.91 27.81
CA ASP A 168 -0.87 36.49 27.55
C ASP A 168 -0.65 34.95 27.58
N MET A 169 -1.75 34.19 27.54
CA MET A 169 -1.80 32.74 27.80
C MET A 169 -2.00 31.90 26.52
N LEU A 170 -1.89 32.49 25.34
CA LEU A 170 -2.33 31.90 24.07
C LEU A 170 -1.26 31.09 23.31
N ALA A 171 0.01 31.14 23.74
CA ALA A 171 1.09 30.42 23.08
C ALA A 171 1.13 28.92 23.48
N PRO A 172 1.16 27.97 22.51
CA PRO A 172 1.48 26.58 22.79
C PRO A 172 2.88 26.48 23.41
N VAL A 173 3.01 25.78 24.53
CA VAL A 173 4.30 25.61 25.22
C VAL A 173 4.77 24.16 25.03
N GLY A 174 5.88 23.95 24.32
CA GLY A 174 6.65 22.70 24.28
C GLY A 174 7.37 22.38 25.60
N GLY A 175 8.25 21.38 25.60
CA GLY A 175 9.01 20.96 26.78
C GLY A 175 8.34 19.87 27.64
N LYS A 176 9.12 19.23 28.52
CA LYS A 176 8.75 17.99 29.23
C LYS A 176 7.53 18.11 30.14
N GLU A 177 7.32 19.28 30.75
CA GLU A 177 6.21 19.54 31.68
C GLU A 177 4.82 19.55 31.01
N ASN A 178 4.77 19.65 29.68
CA ASN A 178 3.53 19.74 28.91
C ASN A 178 3.18 18.45 28.16
N ASN A 179 3.98 17.39 28.34
CA ASN A 179 3.98 16.20 27.52
C ASN A 179 2.79 15.23 27.74
N GLU A 180 2.04 15.27 28.84
CA GLU A 180 0.97 14.30 29.08
C GLU A 180 -0.31 15.02 29.50
N ARG A 181 -0.93 15.74 28.56
CA ARG A 181 -2.16 16.49 28.82
C ARG A 181 -3.24 16.11 27.83
N GLN A 182 -4.48 16.08 28.30
CA GLN A 182 -5.63 15.76 27.46
C GLN A 182 -5.88 16.87 26.44
N LEU A 183 -6.17 16.47 25.20
CA LEU A 183 -6.56 17.37 24.13
C LEU A 183 -7.96 17.92 24.39
N VAL A 184 -8.15 19.19 24.03
CA VAL A 184 -9.38 19.94 24.29
C VAL A 184 -10.07 20.32 22.99
N LEU A 185 -11.33 20.72 23.10
CA LEU A 185 -12.14 21.25 22.01
C LEU A 185 -12.37 22.75 22.21
N GLY A 186 -12.49 23.50 21.12
CA GLY A 186 -12.83 24.92 21.20
C GLY A 186 -13.12 25.55 19.85
N ASP A 187 -13.30 26.86 19.82
CA ASP A 187 -13.68 27.57 18.59
C ASP A 187 -12.54 27.68 17.57
N ARG A 188 -12.90 28.10 16.36
CA ARG A 188 -11.98 28.25 15.22
C ARG A 188 -10.84 29.23 15.51
N ASN A 189 -11.08 30.34 16.22
CA ASN A 189 -10.06 31.36 16.46
C ASN A 189 -8.96 30.82 17.37
N HIS A 190 -9.34 30.10 18.42
CA HIS A 190 -8.38 29.40 19.28
C HIS A 190 -7.68 28.25 18.53
N ALA A 191 -8.38 27.56 17.63
CA ALA A 191 -7.82 26.46 16.83
C ALA A 191 -6.76 26.94 15.83
N MET A 192 -6.90 28.14 15.27
CA MET A 192 -5.87 28.74 14.41
C MET A 192 -4.53 28.94 15.13
N VAL A 193 -4.53 29.01 16.47
CA VAL A 193 -3.32 29.21 17.28
C VAL A 193 -2.81 27.89 17.89
N ARG A 194 -3.72 27.03 18.35
CA ARG A 194 -3.38 25.83 19.15
C ARG A 194 -3.86 24.50 18.55
N GLY A 195 -4.61 24.54 17.46
CA GLY A 195 -5.28 23.39 16.83
C GLY A 195 -4.90 23.19 15.37
N ALA A 196 -3.74 23.69 14.94
CA ALA A 196 -3.16 23.37 13.64
C ALA A 196 -2.30 22.11 13.74
N TRP A 197 -2.60 21.12 12.89
CA TRP A 197 -2.03 19.78 12.94
C TRP A 197 -1.38 19.39 11.60
N TYR A 198 -0.18 18.84 11.67
CA TYR A 198 0.43 18.08 10.59
C TYR A 198 -0.14 16.65 10.58
N LEU A 199 -0.41 16.12 9.39
CA LEU A 199 -0.69 14.68 9.21
C LEU A 199 0.63 14.00 8.81
N ASN A 200 1.46 13.66 9.80
CA ASN A 200 2.79 13.10 9.60
C ASN A 200 2.73 11.73 8.89
N ASN A 201 2.87 11.78 7.57
CA ASN A 201 3.22 10.67 6.68
C ASN A 201 4.57 10.97 6.00
N LEU A 202 5.56 11.33 6.80
CA LEU A 202 6.89 11.67 6.28
C LEU A 202 7.50 10.42 5.66
N THR A 203 7.91 10.52 4.40
CA THR A 203 8.77 9.52 3.77
C THR A 203 10.22 9.91 4.02
N LEU A 204 10.99 8.96 4.57
CA LEU A 204 12.43 9.07 4.62
C LEU A 204 12.98 8.70 3.24
N GLU A 205 13.36 9.70 2.45
CA GLU A 205 13.88 9.48 1.10
C GLU A 205 15.40 9.56 1.08
N LYS A 206 16.01 8.73 0.24
CA LYS A 206 17.43 8.89 -0.06
C LYS A 206 17.63 10.20 -0.82
N TYR A 207 18.32 11.12 -0.18
CA TYR A 207 18.76 12.39 -0.72
C TYR A 207 20.19 12.24 -1.22
N THR A 208 20.45 12.70 -2.44
CA THR A 208 21.84 12.90 -2.89
C THR A 208 22.15 14.37 -2.63
N PRO A 209 23.02 14.71 -1.65
CA PRO A 209 23.44 16.08 -1.46
C PRO A 209 23.94 16.67 -2.78
N PRO A 210 23.50 17.87 -3.17
CA PRO A 210 24.07 18.55 -4.32
C PRO A 210 25.58 18.72 -4.10
N ALA A 211 26.35 18.83 -5.18
CA ALA A 211 27.78 19.06 -5.10
C ALA A 211 28.14 20.34 -4.29
N ASP A 212 27.20 21.29 -4.23
CA ASP A 212 27.28 22.51 -3.43
C ASP A 212 25.96 22.76 -2.68
N PRO A 213 25.80 22.17 -1.48
CA PRO A 213 24.57 22.30 -0.68
C PRO A 213 24.47 23.67 -0.04
N ARG A 214 23.23 24.07 0.28
CA ARG A 214 22.99 25.14 1.25
C ARG A 214 23.33 24.67 2.67
N LEU A 215 23.57 25.61 3.58
CA LEU A 215 23.87 25.27 4.98
C LEU A 215 22.76 24.43 5.63
N ASP A 216 21.49 24.75 5.35
CA ASP A 216 20.32 23.98 5.80
C ASP A 216 20.16 22.61 5.14
N GLU A 217 20.92 22.35 4.08
CA GLU A 217 20.95 21.09 3.34
C GLU A 217 22.14 20.20 3.73
N ALA A 218 22.95 20.58 4.72
CA ALA A 218 24.10 19.83 5.19
C ALA A 218 23.98 19.46 6.68
N THR A 219 24.55 18.30 7.03
CA THR A 219 24.69 17.78 8.39
C THR A 219 26.17 17.74 8.77
N PHE A 220 26.50 18.27 9.95
CA PHE A 220 27.84 18.39 10.48
C PHE A 220 27.98 17.67 11.82
N LEU A 221 29.10 16.97 12.01
CA LEU A 221 29.49 16.46 13.32
C LEU A 221 29.82 17.65 14.23
N THR A 222 29.28 17.61 15.44
CA THR A 222 29.41 18.64 16.46
C THR A 222 29.91 18.00 17.76
N THR A 223 30.79 18.67 18.49
CA THR A 223 31.27 18.18 19.78
C THR A 223 30.64 18.98 20.92
N HIS A 224 30.04 18.25 21.86
CA HIS A 224 29.48 18.81 23.09
C HIS A 224 30.62 19.18 24.06
N ASN A 225 30.53 20.36 24.67
CA ASN A 225 31.55 20.94 25.55
C ASN A 225 32.96 20.72 25.01
N ALA A 226 33.20 21.16 23.78
CA ALA A 226 34.39 20.80 23.00
C ALA A 226 35.71 21.13 23.71
N PHE A 227 35.72 22.18 24.54
CA PHE A 227 36.87 22.61 25.33
C PHE A 227 37.13 21.73 26.56
N SER A 228 36.11 21.00 27.04
CA SER A 228 36.19 20.08 28.18
C SER A 228 36.93 18.83 27.74
N SER A 229 38.25 18.91 27.71
CA SER A 229 39.11 17.91 27.08
C SER A 229 40.30 17.49 27.95
N SER A 230 40.59 16.19 27.95
CA SER A 230 41.78 15.65 28.61
C SER A 230 43.08 16.14 27.98
N ALA A 231 43.07 16.61 26.72
CA ALA A 231 44.21 17.28 26.07
C ALA A 231 44.63 18.58 26.78
N TYR A 232 43.72 19.19 27.54
CA TYR A 232 44.00 20.35 28.39
C TYR A 232 44.18 20.00 29.87
N ALA A 233 44.35 18.71 30.18
CA ALA A 233 44.44 18.15 31.53
C ALA A 233 43.19 18.41 32.41
N LEU A 234 42.00 18.54 31.79
CA LEU A 234 40.74 18.67 32.50
C LEU A 234 40.20 17.30 32.92
N THR A 235 39.62 17.23 34.13
CA THR A 235 39.01 16.02 34.70
C THR A 235 37.51 15.96 34.38
N ALA A 236 36.94 14.76 34.24
CA ALA A 236 35.54 14.57 33.81
C ALA A 236 35.23 15.22 32.45
N ALA A 237 36.19 15.10 31.52
CA ALA A 237 36.14 15.67 30.18
C ALA A 237 34.99 15.09 29.33
N ASN A 238 34.51 15.89 28.38
CA ASN A 238 33.56 15.48 27.35
C ASN A 238 34.26 14.98 26.08
N GLN A 239 35.52 15.37 25.87
CA GLN A 239 36.33 14.99 24.71
C GLN A 239 37.73 14.55 25.17
N SER A 240 38.48 13.80 24.34
CA SER A 240 39.91 13.53 24.61
C SER A 240 40.88 14.40 23.80
N ARG A 241 40.37 15.13 22.82
CA ARG A 241 41.14 15.88 21.82
C ARG A 241 41.04 17.37 22.03
N SER A 242 42.08 18.12 21.71
CA SER A 242 42.04 19.60 21.67
C SER A 242 41.05 20.11 20.62
N LEU A 243 40.66 21.38 20.68
CA LEU A 243 39.78 22.00 19.68
C LEU A 243 40.40 21.91 18.28
N THR A 244 41.72 22.12 18.17
CA THR A 244 42.45 21.98 16.91
C THR A 244 42.37 20.56 16.36
N GLU A 245 42.62 19.54 17.19
CA GLU A 245 42.54 18.14 16.75
C GLU A 245 41.12 17.74 16.33
N GLN A 246 40.09 18.19 17.05
CA GLN A 246 38.69 17.96 16.67
C GLN A 246 38.39 18.50 15.26
N LEU A 247 38.80 19.74 14.99
CA LEU A 247 38.60 20.40 13.70
C LEU A 247 39.42 19.75 12.58
N ASP A 248 40.68 19.37 12.86
CA ASP A 248 41.56 18.65 11.94
C ASP A 248 41.01 17.27 11.56
N ASP A 249 40.36 16.57 12.50
CA ASP A 249 39.72 15.28 12.25
C ASP A 249 38.42 15.40 11.42
N GLY A 250 37.88 16.61 11.25
CA GLY A 250 36.72 16.88 10.41
C GLY A 250 35.49 17.40 11.14
N VAL A 251 35.53 17.62 12.46
CA VAL A 251 34.44 18.27 13.20
C VAL A 251 34.23 19.68 12.63
N ARG A 252 32.98 20.12 12.50
CA ARG A 252 32.65 21.43 11.89
C ARG A 252 31.79 22.31 12.80
N ALA A 253 31.45 21.85 13.99
CA ALA A 253 30.85 22.70 15.00
C ALA A 253 31.29 22.33 16.43
N LEU A 254 31.40 23.34 17.29
CA LEU A 254 31.90 23.21 18.65
C LEU A 254 30.91 23.87 19.62
N MET A 255 30.51 23.15 20.67
CA MET A 255 29.73 23.73 21.78
C MET A 255 30.67 24.17 22.90
N LEU A 256 30.57 25.44 23.33
CA LEU A 256 31.47 26.08 24.27
C LEU A 256 30.70 26.80 25.38
N ASP A 257 31.03 26.50 26.62
CA ASP A 257 30.47 27.16 27.80
C ASP A 257 31.37 28.34 28.14
N VAL A 258 30.81 29.54 28.22
CA VAL A 258 31.57 30.77 28.43
C VAL A 258 31.21 31.38 29.77
N HIS A 259 32.19 31.49 30.64
CA HIS A 259 32.06 32.05 31.98
C HIS A 259 32.95 33.29 32.18
N GLU A 260 32.45 34.25 32.95
CA GLU A 260 33.24 35.39 33.43
C GLU A 260 33.84 35.05 34.80
N GLU A 261 35.07 34.51 34.81
CA GLU A 261 35.79 34.13 36.04
C GLU A 261 37.24 34.64 36.02
N PHE A 262 37.79 34.91 37.20
CA PHE A 262 39.17 35.42 37.36
C PHE A 262 39.47 36.71 36.57
N GLY A 263 38.46 37.55 36.33
CA GLY A 263 38.58 38.82 35.59
C GLY A 263 38.82 38.67 34.09
N THR A 264 38.53 37.49 33.52
CA THR A 264 38.70 37.19 32.09
C THR A 264 37.61 36.21 31.62
N LEU A 265 37.45 36.01 30.31
CA LEU A 265 36.55 34.99 29.79
C LEU A 265 37.20 33.61 29.81
N GLN A 266 36.51 32.63 30.40
CA GLN A 266 36.94 31.25 30.55
C GLN A 266 35.98 30.30 29.82
N LEU A 267 36.53 29.18 29.36
CA LEU A 267 35.79 28.01 28.90
C LEU A 267 35.88 26.92 29.96
N CYS A 268 34.78 26.66 30.66
CA CYS A 268 34.71 25.69 31.76
C CYS A 268 33.29 25.12 31.89
N HIS A 269 33.15 23.87 32.34
CA HIS A 269 31.84 23.22 32.51
C HIS A 269 31.35 23.38 33.96
N THR A 270 30.20 24.04 34.15
CA THR A 270 29.54 24.32 35.45
C THR A 270 30.31 25.24 36.42
N SER A 271 31.62 25.06 36.61
CA SER A 271 32.46 25.89 37.48
C SER A 271 33.93 25.82 37.06
N CYS A 272 34.57 26.98 36.81
CA CYS A 272 35.97 26.98 36.39
C CYS A 272 36.93 26.66 37.55
N THR A 273 36.48 26.87 38.79
CA THR A 273 37.25 26.58 40.00
C THR A 273 37.27 25.08 40.33
N LEU A 274 36.16 24.36 40.13
CA LEU A 274 36.03 22.95 40.52
C LEU A 274 36.46 21.96 39.43
N ASN A 275 36.16 22.25 38.17
CA ASN A 275 36.40 21.32 37.04
C ASN A 275 37.58 21.75 36.16
N GLY A 276 38.21 22.89 36.47
CA GLY A 276 39.20 23.53 35.62
C GLY A 276 38.58 24.12 34.35
N GLY A 277 39.40 24.81 33.56
CA GLY A 277 39.00 25.41 32.30
C GLY A 277 40.19 25.98 31.53
N ILE A 278 39.95 26.42 30.31
CA ILE A 278 40.93 27.16 29.51
C ILE A 278 40.44 28.58 29.26
N ARG A 279 41.36 29.53 29.04
CA ARG A 279 40.96 30.88 28.62
C ARG A 279 40.22 30.82 27.30
N MET A 280 39.13 31.58 27.15
CA MET A 280 38.42 31.71 25.88
C MET A 280 39.35 32.21 24.77
N SER A 281 40.27 33.13 25.09
CA SER A 281 41.28 33.63 24.16
C SER A 281 42.13 32.50 23.55
N ARG A 282 42.40 31.42 24.30
CA ARG A 282 43.12 30.24 23.80
C ARG A 282 42.25 29.46 22.83
N GLY A 283 41.00 29.18 23.19
CA GLY A 283 40.08 28.44 22.32
C GLY A 283 39.80 29.18 21.01
N LEU A 284 39.58 30.50 21.05
CA LEU A 284 39.40 31.33 19.85
C LEU A 284 40.67 31.41 19.01
N ALA A 285 41.87 31.39 19.62
CA ALA A 285 43.12 31.33 18.88
C ALA A 285 43.24 30.02 18.08
N GLU A 286 42.89 28.88 18.67
CA GLU A 286 42.86 27.59 17.97
C GLU A 286 41.89 27.60 16.77
N VAL A 287 40.69 28.16 16.94
CA VAL A 287 39.71 28.31 15.84
C VAL A 287 40.24 29.26 14.75
N SER A 288 40.84 30.39 15.14
CA SER A 288 41.43 31.38 14.22
C SER A 288 42.57 30.78 13.40
N GLU A 289 43.47 30.03 14.04
CA GLU A 289 44.57 29.32 13.38
C GLU A 289 44.05 28.25 12.43
N TYR A 290 43.04 27.47 12.84
CA TYR A 290 42.40 26.48 11.97
C TYR A 290 41.77 27.11 10.72
N LEU A 291 40.98 28.17 10.87
CA LEU A 291 40.33 28.85 9.73
C LEU A 291 41.34 29.53 8.79
N LYS A 292 42.53 29.91 9.27
CA LYS A 292 43.64 30.39 8.43
C LYS A 292 44.34 29.25 7.69
N LYS A 293 44.48 28.10 8.34
CA LYS A 293 45.08 26.88 7.78
C LYS A 293 44.21 26.26 6.69
N ASP A 294 42.89 26.22 6.89
CA ASP A 294 41.92 25.69 5.94
C ASP A 294 40.93 26.79 5.48
N PRO A 295 41.16 27.40 4.30
CA PRO A 295 40.27 28.41 3.76
C PRO A 295 38.92 27.86 3.27
N GLU A 296 38.79 26.54 3.09
CA GLU A 296 37.56 25.88 2.63
C GLU A 296 36.64 25.45 3.79
N ALA A 297 37.18 25.42 5.01
CA ALA A 297 36.42 25.10 6.20
C ALA A 297 35.38 26.17 6.54
N ILE A 298 34.20 25.71 6.93
CA ILE A 298 33.15 26.50 7.56
C ILE A 298 32.94 25.91 8.96
N VAL A 299 32.99 26.75 9.99
CA VAL A 299 32.91 26.34 11.40
C VAL A 299 31.73 27.04 12.07
N THR A 300 31.01 26.32 12.93
CA THR A 300 29.95 26.87 13.77
C THR A 300 30.33 26.77 15.25
N LEU A 301 30.16 27.86 15.99
CA LEU A 301 30.30 27.88 17.44
C LEU A 301 28.92 28.05 18.07
N PHE A 302 28.59 27.14 18.98
CA PHE A 302 27.43 27.27 19.86
C PHE A 302 27.93 27.66 21.25
N LEU A 303 27.50 28.81 21.76
CA LEU A 303 27.95 29.38 23.01
C LEU A 303 26.86 29.26 24.07
N GLU A 304 27.12 28.49 25.12
CA GLU A 304 26.35 28.54 26.36
C GLU A 304 26.95 29.64 27.25
N SER A 305 26.27 30.78 27.38
CA SER A 305 26.89 32.00 27.89
C SER A 305 26.40 32.41 29.29
N TYR A 306 27.35 32.62 30.19
CA TYR A 306 27.14 33.05 31.58
C TYR A 306 27.78 34.42 31.88
N LEU A 307 27.80 35.33 30.90
CA LEU A 307 28.42 36.65 31.04
C LEU A 307 27.45 37.69 31.60
N SER A 308 28.01 38.67 32.30
CA SER A 308 27.27 39.84 32.78
C SER A 308 27.37 41.04 31.83
N ASP A 309 28.50 41.17 31.11
CA ASP A 309 28.76 42.20 30.11
C ASP A 309 28.94 41.58 28.71
N PRO A 310 28.06 41.89 27.74
CA PRO A 310 28.11 41.32 26.40
C PRO A 310 29.24 41.87 25.51
N GLU A 311 29.77 43.07 25.78
CA GLU A 311 30.80 43.69 24.96
C GLU A 311 32.17 42.98 25.10
N LEU A 312 32.36 42.25 26.20
CA LEU A 312 33.54 41.42 26.44
C LEU A 312 33.68 40.31 25.39
N LEU A 313 32.56 39.72 24.97
CA LEU A 313 32.56 38.62 24.02
C LEU A 313 33.01 39.11 22.64
N GLU A 314 32.42 40.19 22.14
CA GLU A 314 32.81 40.79 20.85
C GLU A 314 34.29 41.22 20.84
N THR A 315 34.77 41.76 21.97
CA THR A 315 36.17 42.17 22.14
C THR A 315 37.13 40.98 21.96
N GLU A 316 36.82 39.82 22.54
CA GLU A 316 37.68 38.63 22.39
C GLU A 316 37.66 38.07 20.96
N PHE A 317 36.52 38.09 20.27
CA PHE A 317 36.46 37.72 18.84
C PHE A 317 37.28 38.67 17.96
N ARG A 318 37.26 39.98 18.22
CA ARG A 318 38.08 40.97 17.51
C ARG A 318 39.57 40.74 17.77
N LYS A 319 39.98 40.49 19.03
CA LYS A 319 41.38 40.18 19.39
C LYS A 319 41.88 38.89 18.72
N ALA A 320 41.01 37.89 18.57
CA ALA A 320 41.33 36.65 17.86
C ALA A 320 41.39 36.82 16.33
N GLY A 321 41.04 38.00 15.80
CA GLY A 321 40.99 38.28 14.36
C GLY A 321 39.87 37.54 13.64
N LEU A 322 38.78 37.23 14.33
CA LEU A 322 37.66 36.45 13.79
C LEU A 322 36.50 37.31 13.29
N ALA A 323 36.42 38.58 13.68
CA ALA A 323 35.29 39.46 13.34
C ALA A 323 34.99 39.52 11.83
N ASP A 324 36.02 39.56 10.98
CA ASP A 324 35.83 39.69 9.52
C ASP A 324 35.35 38.39 8.85
N VAL A 325 35.52 37.23 9.49
CA VAL A 325 35.11 35.92 8.94
C VAL A 325 33.76 35.45 9.49
N ILE A 326 33.13 36.19 10.39
CA ILE A 326 31.80 35.84 10.93
C ILE A 326 30.72 36.09 9.88
N PHE A 327 29.88 35.07 9.66
CA PHE A 327 28.65 35.14 8.89
C PHE A 327 27.51 35.61 9.79
N ASP A 328 26.95 36.77 9.47
CA ASP A 328 25.80 37.33 10.17
C ASP A 328 24.50 36.97 9.41
N PRO A 329 23.65 36.07 9.93
CA PRO A 329 22.43 35.66 9.25
C PRO A 329 21.38 36.78 9.13
N GLU A 330 21.42 37.81 9.99
CA GLU A 330 20.51 38.95 9.92
C GLU A 330 20.95 39.91 8.81
N ALA A 331 22.24 40.27 8.77
CA ALA A 331 22.79 41.15 7.74
C ALA A 331 22.69 40.55 6.32
N GLU A 332 22.73 39.22 6.23
CA GLU A 332 22.61 38.47 4.97
C GLU A 332 21.14 38.15 4.59
N ASP A 333 20.16 38.67 5.35
CA ASP A 333 18.72 38.53 5.09
C ASP A 333 18.28 37.06 4.89
N VAL A 334 18.83 36.15 5.70
CA VAL A 334 18.60 34.69 5.59
C VAL A 334 17.11 34.36 5.75
N ARG A 335 16.35 35.17 6.49
CA ARG A 335 14.90 34.96 6.65
C ARG A 335 14.12 35.11 5.35
N SER A 336 14.57 36.00 4.46
CA SER A 336 13.89 36.26 3.19
C SER A 336 14.51 35.47 2.03
N THR A 337 15.81 35.19 2.11
CA THR A 337 16.60 34.61 1.01
C THR A 337 16.94 33.12 1.20
N GLY A 338 16.80 32.60 2.41
CA GLY A 338 17.23 31.25 2.79
C GLY A 338 18.70 31.20 3.19
N TRP A 339 19.16 30.04 3.68
CA TRP A 339 20.58 29.87 4.04
C TRP A 339 21.48 29.86 2.79
N PRO A 340 22.70 30.41 2.85
CA PRO A 340 23.60 30.46 1.70
C PRO A 340 24.13 29.06 1.33
N ARG A 341 24.64 28.94 0.09
CA ARG A 341 25.44 27.78 -0.32
C ARG A 341 26.79 27.78 0.39
N LEU A 342 27.33 26.59 0.66
CA LEU A 342 28.65 26.47 1.27
C LEU A 342 29.73 27.12 0.39
N SER A 343 29.63 27.03 -0.94
CA SER A 343 30.57 27.71 -1.85
C SER A 343 30.49 29.23 -1.78
N ASP A 344 29.30 29.80 -1.52
CA ASP A 344 29.13 31.25 -1.41
C ASP A 344 29.70 31.77 -0.09
N MET A 345 29.53 31.03 1.01
CA MET A 345 30.20 31.34 2.29
C MET A 345 31.73 31.30 2.18
N ARG A 346 32.26 30.32 1.44
CA ARG A 346 33.71 30.24 1.16
C ARG A 346 34.18 31.42 0.32
N ARG A 347 33.42 31.77 -0.73
CA ARG A 347 33.76 32.88 -1.64
C ARG A 347 33.71 34.24 -0.95
N SER A 348 32.74 34.47 -0.07
CA SER A 348 32.63 35.71 0.70
C SER A 348 33.65 35.81 1.84
N GLY A 349 34.28 34.69 2.22
CA GLY A 349 35.17 34.59 3.37
C GLY A 349 34.42 34.56 4.72
N LYS A 350 33.08 34.64 4.71
CA LYS A 350 32.22 34.58 5.90
C LYS A 350 31.95 33.12 6.29
N ARG A 351 32.93 32.50 6.96
CA ARG A 351 33.02 31.06 7.20
C ARG A 351 32.86 30.64 8.67
N LEU A 352 32.58 31.58 9.57
CA LEU A 352 32.34 31.32 10.99
C LEU A 352 30.91 31.72 11.36
N LEU A 353 30.10 30.77 11.83
CA LEU A 353 28.80 31.08 12.45
C LEU A 353 28.95 31.05 13.96
N VAL A 354 28.31 31.99 14.67
CA VAL A 354 28.32 32.03 16.14
C VAL A 354 26.91 32.20 16.68
N PHE A 355 26.42 31.20 17.39
CA PHE A 355 25.10 31.20 18.02
C PHE A 355 25.25 31.17 19.53
N SER A 356 24.61 32.10 20.25
CA SER A 356 24.55 32.08 21.73
C SER A 356 23.17 31.63 22.22
N ASP A 357 23.15 30.89 23.33
CA ASP A 357 21.92 30.41 23.98
C ASP A 357 21.14 31.49 24.76
N ARG A 358 21.74 32.67 24.97
CA ARG A 358 21.13 33.83 25.65
C ARG A 358 21.04 35.06 24.74
N ASP A 359 19.95 35.80 24.89
CA ASP A 359 19.72 37.08 24.22
C ASP A 359 20.28 38.27 24.99
N THR A 360 20.82 38.06 26.19
CA THR A 360 21.43 39.09 27.05
C THR A 360 22.56 39.84 26.35
N HIS A 361 23.15 39.25 25.29
CA HIS A 361 24.18 39.89 24.46
C HIS A 361 23.67 40.70 23.30
N LEU A 362 22.37 40.62 23.06
CA LEU A 362 21.68 41.23 21.94
C LEU A 362 20.49 42.04 22.44
N THR A 363 20.43 42.38 23.72
CA THR A 363 19.37 43.18 24.33
C THR A 363 19.99 44.29 25.19
N ARG A 364 19.57 45.54 24.97
CA ARG A 364 20.01 46.72 25.74
C ARG A 364 18.80 47.47 26.27
N LYS A 365 18.95 48.12 27.43
CA LYS A 365 17.93 49.03 27.95
C LYS A 365 17.88 50.29 27.08
N ASN A 366 16.72 50.60 26.50
CA ASN A 366 16.50 51.90 25.85
C ASN A 366 16.42 53.03 26.90
N ALA A 367 16.28 54.27 26.44
CA ALA A 367 16.17 55.45 27.31
C ALA A 367 14.98 55.40 28.30
N GLN A 368 14.04 54.47 28.09
CA GLN A 368 12.85 54.22 28.90
C GLN A 368 13.00 52.98 29.82
N GLY A 369 14.18 52.35 29.86
CA GLY A 369 14.45 51.17 30.71
C GLY A 369 13.82 49.87 30.20
N GLN A 370 13.43 49.81 28.93
CA GLN A 370 12.89 48.60 28.29
C GLN A 370 14.01 47.84 27.57
N ASP A 371 14.00 46.52 27.63
CA ASP A 371 14.93 45.71 26.84
C ASP A 371 14.57 45.82 25.36
N VAL A 372 15.55 46.24 24.56
CA VAL A 372 15.45 46.38 23.11
C VAL A 372 16.52 45.53 22.48
N TYR A 373 16.14 44.73 21.49
CA TYR A 373 17.08 43.93 20.73
C TYR A 373 18.04 44.84 19.95
N VAL A 374 19.35 44.66 20.14
CA VAL A 374 20.42 45.33 19.44
C VAL A 374 21.25 44.26 18.74
N PRO A 375 21.20 44.17 17.40
CA PRO A 375 22.05 43.24 16.65
C PRO A 375 23.53 43.44 16.98
N SER A 376 24.30 42.35 17.03
CA SER A 376 25.75 42.39 17.23
C SER A 376 26.45 43.10 16.06
N GLU A 377 27.47 43.89 16.34
CA GLU A 377 28.26 44.57 15.30
C GLU A 377 29.14 43.61 14.48
N ILE A 378 29.38 42.39 15.01
CA ILE A 378 30.24 41.39 14.37
C ILE A 378 29.47 40.15 13.92
N GLY A 379 28.13 40.11 14.09
CA GLY A 379 27.29 38.99 13.66
C GLY A 379 27.11 37.85 14.66
N LEU A 380 27.23 38.11 15.97
CA LEU A 380 26.82 37.15 16.99
C LEU A 380 25.29 37.00 16.98
N ALA A 381 24.80 35.78 16.83
CA ALA A 381 23.38 35.51 16.65
C ALA A 381 22.75 34.84 17.88
N PHE A 382 21.51 35.21 18.23
CA PHE A 382 20.75 34.53 19.28
C PHE A 382 20.24 33.18 18.75
N GLY A 383 20.79 32.07 19.22
CA GLY A 383 20.55 30.73 18.68
C GLY A 383 19.06 30.39 18.54
N LYS A 384 18.25 30.71 19.54
CA LYS A 384 16.80 30.46 19.57
C LYS A 384 16.01 31.12 18.41
N GLN A 385 16.56 32.17 17.79
CA GLN A 385 15.98 32.81 16.61
C GLN A 385 16.32 32.10 15.29
N TRP A 386 17.37 31.27 15.28
CA TRP A 386 17.96 30.70 14.06
C TRP A 386 17.97 29.17 14.03
N THR A 387 17.87 28.52 15.18
CA THR A 387 17.94 27.08 15.32
C THR A 387 16.70 26.49 15.99
N VAL A 388 16.53 25.18 15.86
CA VAL A 388 15.72 24.36 16.76
C VAL A 388 16.66 23.34 17.40
N GLU A 389 16.44 22.99 18.66
CA GLU A 389 17.34 22.11 19.39
C GLU A 389 16.52 21.13 20.24
N ASN A 390 16.89 19.84 20.23
CA ASN A 390 16.24 18.87 21.11
C ASN A 390 16.84 18.92 22.52
N PHE A 391 16.11 18.39 23.49
CA PHE A 391 16.55 18.29 24.86
C PHE A 391 17.94 17.66 24.95
N TRP A 392 18.80 18.31 25.73
CA TRP A 392 20.25 18.13 25.70
C TRP A 392 20.70 16.73 26.12
N SER A 393 19.93 16.02 26.95
CA SER A 393 20.33 14.71 27.48
C SER A 393 19.43 13.56 27.07
N ILE A 394 20.05 12.39 26.83
CA ILE A 394 19.38 11.08 26.67
C ILE A 394 19.28 10.27 27.98
N GLY A 395 19.55 10.91 29.12
CA GLY A 395 19.42 10.31 30.45
C GLY A 395 20.62 9.49 30.95
N GLY A 396 20.59 9.14 32.23
CA GLY A 396 21.69 8.45 32.93
C GLY A 396 21.68 6.92 32.86
N GLY A 397 20.52 6.27 32.65
CA GLY A 397 20.38 4.82 32.47
C GLY A 397 19.71 4.54 31.13
N GLY A 398 20.40 3.85 30.22
CA GLY A 398 20.12 3.77 28.77
C GLY A 398 18.66 3.57 28.34
N GLY A 399 18.30 4.24 27.23
CA GLY A 399 17.06 3.97 26.47
C GLY A 399 16.12 5.15 26.23
N ASP A 400 16.41 6.36 26.73
CA ASP A 400 15.55 7.53 26.47
C ASP A 400 15.92 8.23 25.15
N PHE A 401 15.52 7.62 24.03
CA PHE A 401 15.69 8.18 22.69
C PHE A 401 14.64 9.24 22.33
N GLN A 402 13.80 9.67 23.29
CA GLN A 402 12.80 10.71 23.05
C GLN A 402 13.45 11.97 22.48
N CYS A 403 12.76 12.55 21.48
CA CYS A 403 13.20 13.79 20.87
C CYS A 403 12.11 14.85 21.02
N TYR A 404 12.37 15.80 21.89
CA TYR A 404 11.49 16.93 22.18
C TYR A 404 12.32 18.19 22.30
N SER A 405 11.69 19.34 22.09
CA SER A 405 12.42 20.60 22.10
C SER A 405 13.11 20.86 23.44
N ARG A 406 14.32 21.42 23.37
CA ARG A 406 15.03 22.03 24.51
C ARG A 406 14.22 23.19 25.10
N TRP A 407 13.53 23.94 24.26
CA TRP A 407 12.83 25.15 24.66
C TRP A 407 11.32 24.94 24.74
N GLY A 408 10.74 25.53 25.78
CA GLY A 408 9.30 25.48 26.00
C GLY A 408 8.48 26.26 24.98
N ASP A 409 9.07 27.15 24.18
CA ASP A 409 8.35 28.10 23.31
C ASP A 409 8.81 28.01 21.85
N VAL A 410 9.68 27.05 21.53
CA VAL A 410 10.17 26.82 20.16
C VAL A 410 10.04 25.32 19.85
N PRO A 411 9.05 24.88 19.05
CA PRO A 411 8.92 23.47 18.70
C PRO A 411 10.00 23.03 17.70
N LEU A 412 10.36 21.74 17.72
CA LEU A 412 11.31 21.16 16.74
C LEU A 412 10.78 21.28 15.30
N THR A 413 9.47 21.27 15.13
CA THR A 413 8.76 21.39 13.85
C THR A 413 8.73 22.80 13.27
N ARG A 414 9.30 23.81 13.97
CA ARG A 414 9.25 25.20 13.53
C ARG A 414 9.83 25.35 12.12
N THR A 415 9.03 25.93 11.23
CA THR A 415 9.41 26.31 9.87
C THR A 415 8.69 27.60 9.49
N GLN A 416 9.27 28.40 8.60
CA GLN A 416 8.69 29.64 8.08
C GLN A 416 8.78 29.64 6.55
N PRO A 417 7.92 30.38 5.84
CA PRO A 417 8.08 30.56 4.40
C PRO A 417 9.49 31.08 4.09
N LYS A 418 10.23 30.38 3.21
CA LYS A 418 11.60 30.69 2.75
C LYS A 418 12.71 30.55 3.81
N PHE A 419 12.39 30.28 5.07
CA PHE A 419 13.37 30.12 6.14
C PHE A 419 13.12 28.85 6.95
N VAL A 420 14.12 27.97 6.97
CA VAL A 420 14.14 26.76 7.79
C VAL A 420 15.19 26.93 8.88
N PRO A 421 14.81 26.99 10.17
CA PRO A 421 15.78 27.00 11.26
C PRO A 421 16.66 25.74 11.23
N LEU A 422 17.95 25.91 11.51
CA LEU A 422 18.91 24.79 11.56
C LEU A 422 18.60 23.88 12.75
N PHE A 423 18.60 22.57 12.54
CA PHE A 423 18.32 21.62 13.62
C PHE A 423 19.61 21.13 14.29
N VAL A 424 19.75 21.45 15.58
CA VAL A 424 20.80 20.97 16.47
C VAL A 424 20.29 19.76 17.24
N MET A 425 20.87 18.59 16.96
CA MET A 425 20.54 17.33 17.61
C MET A 425 21.59 16.96 18.65
N ASN A 426 21.23 17.03 19.93
CA ASN A 426 22.01 16.57 21.07
C ASN A 426 21.86 15.06 21.28
N GLN A 427 22.99 14.34 21.24
CA GLN A 427 23.17 12.90 21.47
C GLN A 427 24.25 12.70 22.54
N PHE A 428 23.94 13.01 23.79
CA PHE A 428 24.85 12.78 24.92
C PHE A 428 24.09 12.61 26.23
N ARG A 429 24.77 12.10 27.25
CA ARG A 429 24.19 11.75 28.56
C ARG A 429 24.46 12.83 29.59
N ASN A 430 23.85 12.68 30.77
CA ASN A 430 24.12 13.53 31.94
C ASN A 430 25.60 13.49 32.38
N ILE A 431 26.27 12.35 32.17
CA ILE A 431 27.66 12.14 32.56
C ILE A 431 28.41 11.61 31.33
N PRO A 432 29.44 12.34 30.85
CA PRO A 432 30.21 11.91 29.70
C PRO A 432 31.15 10.76 30.09
N THR A 433 31.05 9.62 29.40
CA THR A 433 32.03 8.53 29.51
C THR A 433 32.33 7.94 28.14
N THR A 434 33.55 7.42 27.95
CA THR A 434 33.93 6.73 26.71
C THR A 434 33.09 5.46 26.48
N ILE A 435 32.66 4.79 27.55
CA ILE A 435 31.78 3.61 27.46
C ILE A 435 30.44 4.00 26.86
N THR A 436 29.80 5.04 27.40
CA THR A 436 28.49 5.48 26.91
C THR A 436 28.59 6.07 25.52
N ALA A 437 29.64 6.86 25.22
CA ALA A 437 29.87 7.35 23.87
C ALA A 437 30.07 6.20 22.86
N GLY A 438 30.80 5.15 23.23
CA GLY A 438 30.96 3.95 22.40
C GLY A 438 29.65 3.19 22.16
N ILE A 439 28.63 3.38 23.01
CA ILE A 439 27.29 2.81 22.86
C ILE A 439 26.35 3.74 22.08
N ASP A 440 26.42 5.05 22.31
CA ASP A 440 25.41 6.01 21.84
C ASP A 440 25.75 6.61 20.46
N ASN A 441 27.04 6.64 20.10
CA ASN A 441 27.54 7.19 18.85
C ASN A 441 27.57 6.13 17.72
N GLY A 442 27.88 6.51 16.48
CA GLY A 442 27.97 5.59 15.35
C GLY A 442 26.58 5.14 14.84
N PRO A 443 26.28 3.82 14.75
CA PRO A 443 24.98 3.38 14.24
C PRO A 443 23.75 3.87 15.03
N PRO A 444 23.72 3.83 16.39
CA PRO A 444 22.59 4.36 17.17
C PRO A 444 22.35 5.86 16.98
N LEU A 445 23.40 6.61 16.60
CA LEU A 445 23.27 8.00 16.22
C LEU A 445 22.47 8.18 14.91
N VAL A 446 22.68 7.28 13.93
CA VAL A 446 21.89 7.26 12.68
C VAL A 446 20.44 6.90 12.99
N GLU A 447 20.22 5.84 13.76
CA GLU A 447 18.89 5.38 14.17
C GLU A 447 18.12 6.51 14.85
N ARG A 448 18.72 7.16 15.87
CA ARG A 448 18.03 8.25 16.56
C ARG A 448 17.78 9.46 15.65
N ALA A 449 18.72 9.81 14.78
CA ALA A 449 18.56 10.94 13.87
C ALA A 449 17.48 10.69 12.82
N LEU A 450 17.36 9.45 12.32
CA LEU A 450 16.48 9.10 11.20
C LEU A 450 15.13 8.47 11.60
N ASP A 451 15.02 7.90 12.78
CA ASP A 451 13.81 7.18 13.19
C ASP A 451 13.05 7.89 14.33
N TYR A 452 13.73 8.74 15.11
CA TYR A 452 13.14 9.41 16.27
C TYR A 452 13.14 10.94 16.15
N CYS A 453 14.32 11.54 16.04
CA CYS A 453 14.48 12.99 16.05
C CYS A 453 14.06 13.64 14.74
N GLY A 454 14.41 13.04 13.61
CA GLY A 454 14.05 13.60 12.32
C GLY A 454 12.55 13.62 12.03
N PRO A 455 11.78 12.55 12.34
CA PRO A 455 10.32 12.60 12.24
C PRO A 455 9.68 13.57 13.25
N ALA A 456 10.19 13.62 14.49
CA ALA A 456 9.71 14.56 15.51
C ALA A 456 9.94 16.03 15.10
N ALA A 457 11.05 16.32 14.43
CA ALA A 457 11.38 17.66 13.92
C ALA A 457 10.84 17.94 12.51
N ARG A 458 10.33 16.93 11.81
CA ARG A 458 9.99 16.95 10.37
C ARG A 458 11.15 17.43 9.47
N LYS A 459 12.39 17.23 9.89
CA LYS A 459 13.62 17.64 9.18
C LYS A 459 14.84 16.85 9.67
N THR A 460 15.82 16.66 8.79
CA THR A 460 17.09 16.02 9.14
C THR A 460 17.97 17.00 9.93
N PRO A 461 18.70 16.56 10.98
CA PRO A 461 19.58 17.46 11.74
C PRO A 461 20.68 18.07 10.89
N ASN A 462 20.97 19.35 11.13
CA ASN A 462 22.09 20.08 10.54
C ASN A 462 23.35 19.95 11.40
N TYR A 463 23.19 19.81 12.71
CA TYR A 463 24.28 19.61 13.66
C TYR A 463 23.96 18.41 14.53
N VAL A 464 24.90 17.49 14.66
CA VAL A 464 24.76 16.30 15.50
C VAL A 464 25.84 16.34 16.57
N ALA A 465 25.43 16.69 17.79
CA ALA A 465 26.31 16.93 18.93
C ALA A 465 26.49 15.67 19.78
N VAL A 466 27.75 15.28 20.01
CA VAL A 466 28.12 14.07 20.76
C VAL A 466 29.22 14.35 21.79
N ASP A 467 29.25 13.54 22.85
CA ASP A 467 30.44 13.36 23.70
C ASP A 467 31.39 12.35 23.06
N TYR A 468 32.70 12.56 23.24
CA TYR A 468 33.77 11.68 22.77
C TYR A 468 33.57 11.23 21.30
N TYR A 469 33.64 12.18 20.37
CA TYR A 469 33.41 11.94 18.93
C TYR A 469 34.34 10.88 18.31
N GLU A 470 35.41 10.51 18.99
CA GLU A 470 36.34 9.47 18.61
C GLU A 470 35.88 8.05 18.99
N TYR A 471 34.74 7.90 19.68
CA TYR A 471 34.13 6.61 20.03
C TYR A 471 32.79 6.40 19.31
N PRO A 472 32.48 5.18 18.82
CA PRO A 472 33.32 3.97 18.89
C PRO A 472 34.56 4.01 17.99
N SER A 473 34.54 4.85 16.95
CA SER A 473 35.73 5.31 16.21
C SER A 473 35.41 6.64 15.52
N VAL A 474 36.43 7.40 15.15
CA VAL A 474 36.30 8.63 14.34
C VAL A 474 35.57 8.31 13.03
N GLU A 475 35.98 7.26 12.33
CA GLU A 475 35.40 6.85 11.04
C GLU A 475 33.92 6.47 11.16
N ALA A 476 33.53 5.81 12.27
CA ALA A 476 32.16 5.40 12.51
C ALA A 476 31.21 6.61 12.63
N ASN A 477 31.65 7.67 13.31
CA ASN A 477 30.84 8.88 13.49
C ASN A 477 30.77 9.73 12.22
N PHE A 478 31.87 9.84 11.49
CA PHE A 478 31.81 10.47 10.16
C PHE A 478 31.00 9.66 9.16
N LEU A 479 31.01 8.33 9.24
CA LEU A 479 30.12 7.48 8.45
C LEU A 479 28.66 7.74 8.84
N ALA A 480 28.34 7.81 10.14
CA ALA A 480 27.00 8.13 10.62
C ALA A 480 26.50 9.47 10.07
N VAL A 481 27.31 10.53 10.14
CA VAL A 481 26.98 11.85 9.60
C VAL A 481 26.84 11.83 8.07
N ARG A 482 27.69 11.09 7.35
CA ARG A 482 27.53 10.89 5.89
C ARG A 482 26.23 10.16 5.56
N THR A 483 25.88 9.14 6.33
CA THR A 483 24.61 8.42 6.18
C THR A 483 23.44 9.35 6.42
N ILE A 484 23.42 10.11 7.52
CA ILE A 484 22.35 11.09 7.82
C ILE A 484 22.24 12.15 6.70
N ASN A 485 23.37 12.60 6.15
CA ASN A 485 23.40 13.51 4.99
C ASN A 485 22.74 12.93 3.73
N GLN A 486 22.62 11.61 3.61
CA GLN A 486 22.00 10.96 2.46
C GLN A 486 20.49 10.75 2.62
N TYR A 487 19.86 11.32 3.65
CA TYR A 487 18.42 11.19 3.86
C TYR A 487 17.75 12.51 4.22
N ARG A 488 16.58 12.76 3.63
CA ARG A 488 15.74 13.92 3.96
C ARG A 488 14.30 13.47 4.11
N TYR A 489 13.60 14.08 5.06
CA TYR A 489 12.15 13.93 5.16
C TYR A 489 11.51 14.83 4.14
N ARG A 490 10.59 14.25 3.38
CA ARG A 490 9.60 15.05 2.68
C ARG A 490 8.28 14.87 3.41
N SER A 491 7.61 15.98 3.69
CA SER A 491 6.18 15.89 3.81
C SER A 491 5.69 15.31 2.50
N SER A 492 4.91 14.24 2.58
CA SER A 492 3.94 13.98 1.54
C SER A 492 2.90 15.11 1.61
N GLY A 493 3.28 16.36 1.32
CA GLY A 493 2.34 17.23 0.63
C GLY A 493 1.93 16.39 -0.55
N ALA A 494 0.66 15.95 -0.53
CA ALA A 494 0.16 14.74 -1.19
C ALA A 494 1.11 14.37 -2.33
N PRO A 495 1.83 13.22 -2.34
CA PRO A 495 2.57 12.87 -3.55
C PRO A 495 1.54 13.06 -4.64
N ALA A 496 1.75 14.02 -5.56
CA ALA A 496 0.71 14.40 -6.51
C ALA A 496 0.21 13.07 -7.08
N PRO A 497 -1.04 12.69 -6.77
CA PRO A 497 -1.44 11.34 -6.34
C PRO A 497 -0.54 10.32 -6.99
N ALA A 498 0.61 9.93 -6.37
CA ALA A 498 1.79 9.36 -7.08
C ALA A 498 1.33 8.74 -8.38
N THR A 499 1.37 9.49 -9.50
CA THR A 499 0.44 9.29 -10.64
C THR A 499 0.25 7.81 -10.80
N THR A 500 -0.93 7.28 -10.43
CA THR A 500 -1.14 5.82 -10.37
C THR A 500 -0.49 5.26 -11.62
N PRO A 501 0.58 4.45 -11.51
CA PRO A 501 1.46 4.19 -12.63
C PRO A 501 0.62 3.86 -13.85
N ASP A 502 0.88 4.53 -14.96
CA ASP A 502 0.05 4.38 -16.15
C ASP A 502 0.06 2.91 -16.57
N ILE A 503 -1.06 2.22 -16.35
CA ILE A 503 -1.22 0.81 -16.73
C ILE A 503 -1.85 0.67 -18.11
N THR A 504 -1.93 1.74 -18.90
CA THR A 504 -2.38 1.64 -20.29
C THR A 504 -1.35 0.87 -21.13
N SER A 505 -1.79 0.36 -22.27
CA SER A 505 -0.94 -0.32 -23.24
C SER A 505 0.27 0.51 -23.70
N GLN A 506 0.19 1.85 -23.62
CA GLN A 506 1.27 2.75 -24.02
C GLN A 506 2.49 2.69 -23.11
N ASN A 507 2.31 2.28 -21.85
CA ASN A 507 3.36 2.19 -20.85
C ASN A 507 3.71 0.73 -20.50
N ARG A 508 3.14 -0.25 -21.22
CA ARG A 508 3.47 -1.68 -21.04
C ARG A 508 4.83 -1.97 -21.65
N ARG A 509 5.70 -2.58 -20.85
CA ARG A 509 6.99 -3.07 -21.31
C ARG A 509 6.78 -4.21 -22.32
N GLY A 510 7.56 -4.18 -23.41
CA GLY A 510 7.60 -5.26 -24.39
C GLY A 510 8.27 -6.55 -23.86
N PRO A 511 8.34 -7.61 -24.69
CA PRO A 511 8.95 -8.88 -24.30
C PRO A 511 10.39 -8.71 -23.81
N LEU A 512 10.70 -9.33 -22.67
CA LEU A 512 12.05 -9.42 -22.11
C LEU A 512 12.61 -10.84 -22.30
N PRO A 513 13.91 -11.01 -22.62
CA PRO A 513 14.53 -12.33 -22.69
C PRO A 513 14.33 -13.14 -21.42
N GLY A 514 14.01 -14.43 -21.57
CA GLY A 514 13.86 -15.36 -20.44
C GLY A 514 12.65 -15.13 -19.53
N LEU A 515 11.81 -14.11 -19.81
CA LEU A 515 10.57 -13.82 -19.07
C LEU A 515 9.35 -13.99 -19.98
N PRO A 516 8.18 -14.36 -19.42
CA PRO A 516 6.92 -14.30 -20.15
C PRO A 516 6.60 -12.88 -20.65
N ASN A 517 5.90 -12.77 -21.77
CA ASN A 517 5.42 -11.48 -22.26
C ASN A 517 4.06 -11.12 -21.63
N TRP A 518 4.03 -10.11 -20.78
CA TRP A 518 2.81 -9.60 -20.15
C TRP A 518 2.25 -8.33 -20.80
N SER A 519 2.79 -7.86 -21.93
CA SER A 519 2.36 -6.61 -22.56
C SER A 519 0.88 -6.62 -23.02
N GLY A 520 0.32 -7.82 -23.19
CA GLY A 520 -1.04 -8.07 -23.69
C GLY A 520 -2.06 -8.45 -22.62
N VAL A 521 -1.77 -8.29 -21.33
CA VAL A 521 -2.70 -8.72 -20.26
C VAL A 521 -3.80 -7.70 -19.99
N GLY A 522 -4.92 -8.19 -19.44
CA GLY A 522 -6.05 -7.37 -19.04
C GLY A 522 -7.17 -7.33 -20.07
N TYR A 523 -8.08 -6.37 -19.92
CA TYR A 523 -9.25 -6.21 -20.77
C TYR A 523 -8.87 -6.19 -22.25
N ARG A 524 -9.54 -7.00 -23.09
CA ARG A 524 -9.32 -7.08 -24.54
C ARG A 524 -7.85 -7.27 -24.96
N SER A 525 -7.09 -8.02 -24.17
CA SER A 525 -5.66 -8.22 -24.38
C SER A 525 -4.84 -6.92 -24.41
N ASN A 526 -5.04 -6.07 -23.39
CA ASN A 526 -4.46 -4.72 -23.17
C ASN A 526 -5.24 -3.50 -23.71
N GLY A 527 -6.49 -3.70 -24.15
CA GLY A 527 -7.37 -2.60 -24.50
C GLY A 527 -7.66 -1.69 -23.30
N GLU A 528 -7.85 -0.40 -23.58
CA GLU A 528 -8.32 0.55 -22.56
C GLU A 528 -9.73 0.17 -22.10
N LEU A 529 -9.98 0.29 -20.80
CA LEU A 529 -11.33 0.15 -20.27
C LEU A 529 -12.29 1.15 -20.96
N PRO A 530 -13.54 0.76 -21.25
CA PRO A 530 -14.44 1.59 -22.02
C PRO A 530 -14.65 2.99 -21.43
N ALA A 531 -14.56 4.01 -22.30
CA ALA A 531 -14.99 5.36 -22.00
C ALA A 531 -16.43 5.58 -22.51
N ARG A 532 -17.03 6.73 -22.18
CA ARG A 532 -18.42 7.05 -22.53
C ARG A 532 -18.73 6.93 -24.03
N ARG A 533 -17.74 7.16 -24.90
CA ARG A 533 -17.88 7.08 -26.37
C ARG A 533 -18.13 5.66 -26.90
N GLN A 534 -17.81 4.62 -26.13
CA GLN A 534 -18.06 3.23 -26.52
C GLN A 534 -19.44 2.73 -26.06
N PHE A 535 -20.22 3.55 -25.35
CA PHE A 535 -21.56 3.15 -24.91
C PHE A 535 -22.57 3.33 -26.05
N ASN A 536 -23.53 2.41 -26.14
CA ASN A 536 -24.60 2.40 -27.12
C ASN A 536 -25.47 3.67 -26.99
N ASP A 537 -25.57 4.48 -28.05
CA ASP A 537 -26.35 5.73 -28.01
C ASP A 537 -27.87 5.55 -27.95
N ASP A 538 -28.36 4.33 -28.16
CA ASP A 538 -29.78 4.00 -28.02
C ASP A 538 -30.22 4.11 -26.54
N PRO A 539 -31.20 4.99 -26.21
CA PRO A 539 -31.75 5.09 -24.86
C PRO A 539 -32.31 3.78 -24.31
N ALA A 540 -32.83 2.89 -25.17
CA ALA A 540 -33.35 1.58 -24.76
C ALA A 540 -32.25 0.65 -24.22
N CYS A 541 -30.98 0.98 -24.48
CA CYS A 541 -29.80 0.24 -24.06
C CYS A 541 -28.98 0.98 -22.98
N ARG A 542 -29.50 2.11 -22.48
CA ARG A 542 -28.94 2.89 -21.37
C ARG A 542 -29.99 3.06 -20.28
N LEU A 543 -30.14 2.04 -19.43
CA LEU A 543 -31.13 2.06 -18.36
C LEU A 543 -30.64 2.96 -17.22
N THR A 544 -31.36 4.05 -16.98
CA THR A 544 -31.08 5.00 -15.89
C THR A 544 -31.70 4.54 -14.58
N PRO A 545 -31.30 5.11 -13.42
CA PRO A 545 -31.96 4.83 -12.14
C PRO A 545 -33.48 5.06 -12.19
N GLN A 546 -33.93 6.11 -12.89
CA GLN A 546 -35.36 6.40 -13.05
C GLN A 546 -36.06 5.31 -13.87
N THR A 547 -35.44 4.87 -14.97
CA THR A 547 -35.97 3.77 -15.80
C THR A 547 -36.04 2.47 -15.02
N LEU A 548 -35.03 2.18 -14.20
CA LEU A 548 -35.01 1.02 -13.31
C LEU A 548 -36.18 1.06 -12.31
N ALA A 549 -36.45 2.22 -11.69
CA ALA A 549 -37.56 2.38 -10.76
C ALA A 549 -38.93 2.26 -11.44
N ASP A 550 -39.12 2.91 -12.60
CA ASP A 550 -40.42 3.03 -13.26
C ASP A 550 -40.81 1.77 -14.04
N ALA A 551 -39.87 1.17 -14.77
CA ALA A 551 -40.14 0.05 -15.68
C ALA A 551 -39.82 -1.32 -15.08
N TYR A 552 -38.91 -1.38 -14.12
CA TYR A 552 -38.43 -2.64 -13.54
C TYR A 552 -38.67 -2.76 -12.03
N GLY A 553 -39.19 -1.71 -11.38
CA GLY A 553 -39.50 -1.70 -9.96
C GLY A 553 -38.27 -1.77 -9.04
N VAL A 554 -37.08 -1.45 -9.54
CA VAL A 554 -35.83 -1.48 -8.76
C VAL A 554 -35.67 -0.14 -8.04
N LYS A 555 -35.77 -0.12 -6.72
CA LYS A 555 -35.86 1.12 -5.93
C LYS A 555 -35.00 1.04 -4.67
N PRO A 556 -34.12 2.03 -4.43
CA PRO A 556 -33.25 1.98 -3.28
C PRO A 556 -34.03 2.23 -1.97
N GLY A 557 -33.75 1.46 -0.94
CA GLY A 557 -34.20 1.71 0.44
C GLY A 557 -35.69 1.50 0.70
N ASP A 558 -36.42 0.82 -0.20
CA ASP A 558 -37.83 0.48 0.02
C ASP A 558 -38.06 -0.83 0.80
N GLY A 559 -36.96 -1.56 1.06
CA GLY A 559 -36.97 -2.83 1.81
C GLY A 559 -37.53 -4.01 1.02
N LEU A 560 -37.75 -3.87 -0.29
CA LEU A 560 -38.27 -4.93 -1.15
C LEU A 560 -37.14 -5.62 -1.93
N ASP A 561 -37.43 -6.83 -2.43
CA ASP A 561 -36.47 -7.60 -3.23
C ASP A 561 -36.41 -7.12 -4.68
N ASP A 562 -35.27 -6.56 -5.07
CA ASP A 562 -34.97 -6.02 -6.40
C ASP A 562 -34.57 -7.10 -7.43
N SER A 563 -34.42 -8.36 -7.01
CA SER A 563 -33.85 -9.43 -7.87
C SER A 563 -34.58 -9.58 -9.20
N ALA A 564 -35.92 -9.64 -9.17
CA ALA A 564 -36.72 -9.85 -10.38
C ALA A 564 -36.63 -8.65 -11.33
N GLY A 565 -36.62 -7.43 -10.79
CA GLY A 565 -36.47 -6.20 -11.56
C GLY A 565 -35.11 -6.11 -12.23
N LEU A 566 -34.03 -6.32 -11.47
CA LEU A 566 -32.66 -6.33 -11.99
C LEU A 566 -32.44 -7.42 -13.04
N GLN A 567 -32.94 -8.65 -12.80
CA GLN A 567 -32.83 -9.71 -13.79
C GLN A 567 -33.60 -9.39 -15.08
N SER A 568 -34.80 -8.81 -14.97
CA SER A 568 -35.60 -8.40 -16.12
C SER A 568 -34.92 -7.28 -16.93
N ALA A 569 -34.24 -6.35 -16.27
CA ALA A 569 -33.44 -5.32 -16.92
C ALA A 569 -32.25 -5.92 -17.70
N ILE A 570 -31.56 -6.90 -17.12
CA ILE A 570 -30.47 -7.64 -17.81
C ILE A 570 -31.03 -8.42 -19.01
N ASP A 571 -32.17 -9.09 -18.85
CA ASP A 571 -32.81 -9.87 -19.91
C ASP A 571 -33.27 -8.98 -21.07
N HIS A 572 -33.76 -7.77 -20.76
CA HIS A 572 -34.08 -6.74 -21.75
C HIS A 572 -32.83 -6.35 -22.56
N ILE A 573 -31.71 -6.04 -21.89
CA ILE A 573 -30.45 -5.73 -22.60
C ILE A 573 -30.01 -6.90 -23.48
N ARG A 574 -30.04 -8.14 -22.97
CA ARG A 574 -29.65 -9.35 -23.72
C ARG A 574 -30.47 -9.51 -25.01
N THR A 575 -31.78 -9.31 -24.91
CA THR A 575 -32.72 -9.59 -26.01
C THR A 575 -32.83 -8.43 -27.01
N VAL A 576 -32.93 -7.20 -26.51
CA VAL A 576 -33.17 -6.00 -27.33
C VAL A 576 -31.86 -5.43 -27.88
N CYS A 577 -30.82 -5.35 -27.04
CA CYS A 577 -29.56 -4.68 -27.40
C CYS A 577 -28.50 -5.65 -27.91
N GLY A 578 -28.48 -6.88 -27.36
CA GLY A 578 -27.51 -7.94 -27.67
C GLY A 578 -27.25 -8.17 -29.17
N PRO A 579 -28.26 -8.28 -30.04
CA PRO A 579 -28.06 -8.55 -31.47
C PRO A 579 -27.21 -7.52 -32.22
N THR A 580 -27.07 -6.30 -31.69
CA THR A 580 -26.24 -5.23 -32.30
C THR A 580 -25.07 -4.80 -31.42
N ALA A 581 -24.90 -5.43 -30.25
CA ALA A 581 -23.89 -5.06 -29.28
C ALA A 581 -22.48 -5.41 -29.76
N SER A 582 -21.51 -4.61 -29.34
CA SER A 582 -20.09 -4.83 -29.65
C SER A 582 -19.22 -4.10 -28.63
N PHE A 583 -17.90 -4.29 -28.70
CA PHE A 583 -16.95 -3.55 -27.87
C PHE A 583 -16.93 -2.03 -28.11
N ASP A 584 -17.57 -1.53 -29.16
CA ASP A 584 -17.75 -0.10 -29.44
C ASP A 584 -19.22 0.33 -29.31
N LYS A 585 -20.09 -0.55 -28.79
CA LYS A 585 -21.53 -0.32 -28.58
C LYS A 585 -22.04 -1.07 -27.33
N LEU A 586 -21.49 -0.71 -26.16
CA LEU A 586 -21.82 -1.34 -24.88
C LEU A 586 -23.13 -0.80 -24.29
N SER A 587 -23.96 -1.67 -23.75
CA SER A 587 -25.15 -1.27 -23.00
C SER A 587 -24.80 -0.93 -21.55
N SER A 588 -25.61 -0.10 -20.91
CA SER A 588 -25.42 0.26 -19.49
C SER A 588 -26.67 0.11 -18.66
N ILE A 589 -26.50 -0.39 -17.44
CA ILE A 589 -27.48 -0.32 -16.36
C ILE A 589 -26.84 0.52 -15.25
N GLU A 590 -27.40 1.72 -15.05
CA GLU A 590 -26.97 2.66 -14.01
C GLU A 590 -27.85 2.47 -12.77
N LEU A 591 -27.29 1.85 -11.73
CA LEU A 591 -27.96 1.59 -10.46
C LEU A 591 -28.18 2.91 -9.69
N PRO A 592 -29.29 3.04 -8.95
CA PRO A 592 -29.53 4.17 -8.05
C PRO A 592 -28.53 4.20 -6.88
N ALA A 593 -28.34 5.38 -6.30
CA ALA A 593 -27.72 5.50 -4.98
C ALA A 593 -28.66 4.97 -3.89
N GLY A 594 -28.11 4.41 -2.82
CA GLY A 594 -28.86 3.77 -1.74
C GLY A 594 -28.79 2.24 -1.78
N GLU A 595 -29.59 1.62 -0.91
CA GLU A 595 -29.56 0.18 -0.67
C GLU A 595 -30.50 -0.58 -1.61
N LEU A 596 -30.00 -1.57 -2.34
CA LEU A 596 -30.79 -2.52 -3.12
C LEU A 596 -30.71 -3.90 -2.49
N ILE A 597 -31.84 -4.59 -2.30
CA ILE A 597 -31.88 -5.93 -1.71
C ILE A 597 -32.02 -6.95 -2.83
N VAL A 598 -31.09 -7.90 -2.87
CA VAL A 598 -31.11 -9.00 -3.85
C VAL A 598 -31.18 -10.31 -3.09
N THR A 599 -32.15 -11.16 -3.39
CA THR A 599 -32.31 -12.47 -2.74
C THR A 599 -31.89 -13.65 -3.62
N ARG A 600 -31.62 -13.41 -4.91
CA ARG A 600 -31.26 -14.45 -5.89
C ARG A 600 -29.98 -14.15 -6.65
N GLN A 601 -29.33 -15.20 -7.15
CA GLN A 601 -28.24 -15.03 -8.11
C GLN A 601 -28.74 -14.35 -9.39
N LEU A 602 -28.08 -13.28 -9.80
CA LEU A 602 -28.35 -12.56 -11.04
C LEU A 602 -27.43 -13.08 -12.15
N GLY A 603 -28.04 -13.58 -13.23
CA GLY A 603 -27.36 -14.01 -14.43
C GLY A 603 -26.95 -12.81 -15.27
N MET A 604 -25.64 -12.57 -15.35
CA MET A 604 -25.03 -11.51 -16.15
C MET A 604 -24.61 -12.07 -17.51
N ASP A 605 -25.60 -12.45 -18.31
CA ASP A 605 -25.43 -13.19 -19.58
C ASP A 605 -25.77 -12.36 -20.82
N ALA A 606 -25.78 -11.03 -20.68
CA ALA A 606 -25.81 -10.08 -21.77
C ALA A 606 -24.37 -9.68 -22.12
N ASP A 607 -23.92 -10.01 -23.33
CA ASP A 607 -22.63 -9.52 -23.82
C ASP A 607 -22.61 -7.99 -23.86
N PHE A 608 -21.45 -7.40 -23.58
CA PHE A 608 -21.19 -5.97 -23.64
C PHE A 608 -22.05 -5.12 -22.70
N LEU A 609 -22.39 -5.65 -21.52
CA LEU A 609 -23.16 -4.95 -20.49
C LEU A 609 -22.25 -4.35 -19.40
N VAL A 610 -22.43 -3.07 -19.12
CA VAL A 610 -21.84 -2.40 -17.95
C VAL A 610 -22.90 -2.18 -16.88
N LEU A 611 -22.69 -2.76 -15.69
CA LEU A 611 -23.44 -2.45 -14.48
C LEU A 611 -22.65 -1.44 -13.65
N ARG A 612 -23.20 -0.23 -13.51
CA ARG A 612 -22.53 0.88 -12.81
C ARG A 612 -23.40 1.44 -11.69
N GLY A 613 -22.81 1.67 -10.52
CA GLY A 613 -23.47 2.40 -9.42
C GLY A 613 -23.02 3.85 -9.27
N GLN A 614 -23.54 4.51 -8.25
CA GLN A 614 -23.25 5.92 -7.92
C GLN A 614 -22.06 6.10 -6.96
N GLY A 615 -21.15 5.13 -6.93
CA GLY A 615 -20.00 5.06 -6.04
C GLY A 615 -20.14 3.93 -5.00
N ARG A 616 -19.01 3.56 -4.38
CA ARG A 616 -18.95 2.54 -3.32
C ARG A 616 -18.94 3.10 -1.89
N GLY A 617 -19.02 4.42 -1.74
CA GLY A 617 -19.09 5.11 -0.44
C GLY A 617 -20.51 5.05 0.15
N ALA A 618 -20.72 5.60 1.34
CA ALA A 618 -22.04 5.48 2.00
C ALA A 618 -23.19 6.15 1.23
N ASN A 619 -22.91 7.22 0.48
CA ASN A 619 -23.90 7.86 -0.39
C ASN A 619 -23.98 7.23 -1.79
N GLY A 620 -23.28 6.11 -2.00
CA GLY A 620 -23.23 5.40 -3.26
C GLY A 620 -24.28 4.31 -3.38
N THR A 621 -24.11 3.41 -4.34
CA THR A 621 -24.95 2.23 -4.48
C THR A 621 -24.44 1.13 -3.55
N ASN A 622 -25.31 0.57 -2.70
CA ASN A 622 -25.02 -0.57 -1.85
C ASN A 622 -25.97 -1.72 -2.18
N ILE A 623 -25.44 -2.90 -2.53
CA ILE A 623 -26.25 -4.09 -2.79
C ILE A 623 -26.14 -5.04 -1.62
N VAL A 624 -27.27 -5.36 -0.99
CA VAL A 624 -27.37 -6.32 0.10
C VAL A 624 -27.86 -7.64 -0.47
N PHE A 625 -26.96 -8.61 -0.58
CA PHE A 625 -27.31 -9.97 -0.99
C PHE A 625 -27.87 -10.76 0.21
N ALA A 626 -29.19 -10.93 0.25
CA ALA A 626 -29.94 -11.62 1.28
C ALA A 626 -30.54 -12.92 0.73
N PRO A 627 -29.72 -13.97 0.52
CA PRO A 627 -30.10 -15.13 -0.28
C PRO A 627 -31.34 -15.84 0.28
N ASP A 628 -32.33 -16.10 -0.58
CA ASP A 628 -33.53 -16.87 -0.23
C ASP A 628 -33.27 -18.38 -0.15
N ALA A 629 -34.28 -19.16 0.27
CA ALA A 629 -34.18 -20.61 0.37
C ALA A 629 -33.86 -21.31 -0.97
N ASN A 630 -34.14 -20.68 -2.11
CA ASN A 630 -33.82 -21.26 -3.42
C ASN A 630 -32.37 -20.97 -3.85
N THR A 631 -31.75 -19.97 -3.23
CA THR A 631 -30.40 -19.50 -3.57
C THR A 631 -29.35 -20.14 -2.67
N ARG A 632 -29.66 -20.34 -1.39
CA ARG A 632 -28.79 -21.02 -0.42
C ARG A 632 -28.53 -22.48 -0.79
N TYR A 633 -27.43 -23.02 -0.29
CA TYR A 633 -27.17 -24.45 -0.35
C TYR A 633 -27.99 -25.17 0.72
N ASP A 634 -28.89 -26.05 0.27
CA ASP A 634 -29.73 -26.90 1.11
C ASP A 634 -29.09 -28.26 1.43
N THR A 635 -27.93 -28.54 0.84
CA THR A 635 -27.19 -29.79 1.00
C THR A 635 -25.79 -29.49 1.50
N LEU A 636 -25.55 -29.79 2.79
CA LEU A 636 -24.26 -29.64 3.44
C LEU A 636 -23.61 -31.01 3.64
N THR A 637 -22.29 -31.03 3.87
CA THR A 637 -21.56 -32.24 4.24
C THR A 637 -22.10 -32.80 5.56
N ALA A 638 -21.84 -34.08 5.84
CA ALA A 638 -22.35 -34.75 7.05
C ALA A 638 -21.95 -34.05 8.37
N ASP A 639 -20.81 -33.34 8.39
CA ASP A 639 -20.34 -32.52 9.51
C ASP A 639 -20.92 -31.09 9.51
N GLY A 640 -21.75 -30.74 8.53
CA GLY A 640 -22.32 -29.41 8.33
C GLY A 640 -21.31 -28.34 7.90
N GLY A 641 -20.03 -28.69 7.71
CA GLY A 641 -18.94 -27.72 7.63
C GLY A 641 -18.75 -27.02 6.28
N ARG A 642 -19.36 -27.53 5.21
CA ARG A 642 -19.39 -26.92 3.87
C ARG A 642 -20.60 -27.40 3.08
N TRP A 643 -20.94 -26.73 1.99
CA TRP A 643 -21.89 -27.27 1.04
C TRP A 643 -21.33 -28.52 0.33
N ASP A 644 -22.18 -29.50 0.07
CA ASP A 644 -21.78 -30.78 -0.49
C ASP A 644 -22.06 -30.85 -1.99
N GLN A 645 -21.03 -30.55 -2.78
CA GLN A 645 -21.10 -30.55 -4.24
C GLN A 645 -21.43 -31.92 -4.86
N ASP A 646 -21.13 -33.02 -4.14
CA ASP A 646 -21.30 -34.38 -4.66
C ASP A 646 -22.65 -34.97 -4.24
N ALA A 647 -23.11 -34.65 -3.02
CA ALA A 647 -24.41 -35.08 -2.51
C ALA A 647 -25.57 -34.20 -3.01
N MET A 648 -25.32 -32.92 -3.33
CA MET A 648 -26.33 -32.02 -3.89
C MET A 648 -26.69 -32.49 -5.30
N THR A 649 -27.77 -33.27 -5.42
CA THR A 649 -28.16 -33.88 -6.69
C THR A 649 -29.61 -33.61 -7.04
N TYR A 650 -29.90 -33.71 -8.34
CA TYR A 650 -31.26 -33.79 -8.85
C TYR A 650 -31.27 -34.74 -10.05
N GLN A 651 -32.17 -35.71 -10.02
CA GLN A 651 -32.35 -36.64 -11.11
C GLN A 651 -33.73 -36.42 -11.72
N ALA A 652 -33.73 -36.08 -13.00
CA ALA A 652 -34.87 -36.16 -13.89
C ALA A 652 -34.39 -36.87 -15.16
N GLY A 653 -35.26 -37.61 -15.83
CA GLY A 653 -34.89 -38.32 -17.05
C GLY A 653 -33.70 -39.28 -16.85
N ALA A 654 -32.75 -39.24 -17.79
CA ALA A 654 -31.61 -40.15 -17.84
C ALA A 654 -30.33 -39.60 -17.17
N ASP A 655 -30.28 -38.30 -16.88
CA ASP A 655 -29.08 -37.61 -16.41
C ASP A 655 -29.27 -37.09 -14.97
N THR A 656 -28.34 -37.45 -14.08
CA THR A 656 -28.31 -36.94 -12.70
C THR A 656 -27.41 -35.71 -12.62
N ALA A 657 -28.00 -34.54 -12.41
CA ALA A 657 -27.25 -33.32 -12.15
C ALA A 657 -26.67 -33.32 -10.73
N LYS A 658 -25.47 -32.74 -10.60
CA LYS A 658 -24.73 -32.63 -9.33
C LYS A 658 -24.33 -31.18 -9.06
N GLY A 659 -24.16 -30.82 -7.79
CA GLY A 659 -23.69 -29.50 -7.36
C GLY A 659 -22.32 -29.14 -7.93
N GLY A 660 -21.45 -30.11 -8.18
CA GLY A 660 -20.18 -29.89 -8.89
C GLY A 660 -20.34 -29.25 -10.28
N TRP A 661 -21.51 -29.32 -10.91
CA TRP A 661 -21.76 -28.72 -12.23
C TRP A 661 -21.76 -27.19 -12.19
N ILE A 662 -22.10 -26.59 -11.05
CA ILE A 662 -22.12 -25.13 -10.85
C ILE A 662 -20.83 -24.57 -10.26
N TRP A 663 -19.83 -25.42 -10.01
CA TRP A 663 -18.50 -25.02 -9.52
C TRP A 663 -18.01 -23.73 -10.24
N PRO A 664 -17.63 -22.65 -9.55
CA PRO A 664 -17.18 -22.60 -8.16
C PRO A 664 -18.28 -22.54 -7.11
N GLY A 665 -19.55 -22.53 -7.53
CA GLY A 665 -20.70 -22.29 -6.67
C GLY A 665 -21.51 -21.10 -7.18
N ARG A 666 -22.54 -20.70 -6.43
CA ARG A 666 -23.42 -19.56 -6.71
C ARG A 666 -22.81 -18.24 -6.25
N GLY A 667 -23.29 -17.12 -6.79
CA GLY A 667 -22.95 -15.79 -6.29
C GLY A 667 -24.01 -14.73 -6.58
N LEU A 668 -23.80 -13.51 -6.09
CA LEU A 668 -24.69 -12.36 -6.34
C LEU A 668 -24.80 -12.09 -7.84
N PHE A 669 -23.67 -11.93 -8.53
CA PHE A 669 -23.61 -11.76 -9.98
C PHE A 669 -22.80 -12.88 -10.61
N ARG A 670 -23.39 -13.57 -11.59
CA ARG A 670 -22.73 -14.66 -12.32
C ARG A 670 -22.64 -14.36 -13.80
N VAL A 671 -21.44 -14.06 -14.26
CA VAL A 671 -21.10 -13.86 -15.68
C VAL A 671 -20.84 -15.23 -16.29
N GLN A 672 -21.90 -15.80 -16.88
CA GLN A 672 -21.89 -17.02 -17.69
C GLN A 672 -23.16 -17.06 -18.54
N THR A 673 -23.19 -17.85 -19.62
CA THR A 673 -24.46 -18.14 -20.31
C THR A 673 -25.41 -18.95 -19.42
N ARG A 674 -26.70 -18.64 -19.45
CA ARG A 674 -27.78 -19.44 -18.83
C ARG A 674 -28.48 -20.39 -19.80
N GLU A 675 -27.92 -20.58 -21.00
CA GLU A 675 -28.50 -21.51 -21.96
C GLU A 675 -28.54 -22.93 -21.41
N VAL A 676 -29.54 -23.68 -21.83
CA VAL A 676 -29.71 -25.10 -21.51
C VAL A 676 -29.51 -25.87 -22.81
N ALA A 677 -28.60 -26.85 -22.82
CA ALA A 677 -28.41 -27.68 -24.00
C ALA A 677 -29.70 -28.48 -24.28
N PRO A 678 -30.07 -28.72 -25.54
CA PRO A 678 -31.28 -29.48 -25.89
C PRO A 678 -31.38 -30.84 -25.19
N ARG A 679 -30.24 -31.49 -24.90
CA ARG A 679 -30.18 -32.75 -24.14
C ARG A 679 -30.77 -32.66 -22.73
N TYR A 680 -30.69 -31.51 -22.07
CA TYR A 680 -31.09 -31.31 -20.68
C TYR A 680 -32.39 -30.50 -20.56
N ALA A 681 -33.10 -30.24 -21.66
CA ALA A 681 -34.24 -29.33 -21.67
C ALA A 681 -35.40 -29.86 -20.81
N ASP A 682 -35.69 -31.16 -20.90
CA ASP A 682 -36.75 -31.81 -20.14
C ASP A 682 -36.40 -31.87 -18.64
N GLU A 683 -35.14 -32.21 -18.33
CA GLU A 683 -34.63 -32.24 -16.96
C GLU A 683 -34.65 -30.86 -16.29
N TRP A 684 -34.23 -29.81 -17.01
CA TRP A 684 -34.29 -28.44 -16.51
C TRP A 684 -35.73 -27.95 -16.31
N ALA A 685 -36.66 -28.34 -17.20
CA ALA A 685 -38.06 -27.99 -17.08
C ALA A 685 -38.72 -28.63 -15.85
N ALA A 686 -38.33 -29.88 -15.54
CA ALA A 686 -38.79 -30.61 -14.35
C ALA A 686 -38.12 -30.14 -13.05
N ALA A 687 -36.90 -29.58 -13.12
CA ALA A 687 -36.12 -29.19 -11.95
C ALA A 687 -36.79 -28.11 -11.08
N PRO A 688 -36.79 -28.27 -9.74
CA PRO A 688 -37.22 -27.22 -8.83
C PRO A 688 -36.30 -25.99 -8.93
N ALA A 689 -36.79 -24.82 -8.48
CA ALA A 689 -36.09 -23.54 -8.64
C ALA A 689 -34.64 -23.57 -8.16
N ASN A 690 -34.37 -24.21 -7.02
CA ASN A 690 -33.04 -24.35 -6.41
C ASN A 690 -32.14 -25.43 -7.05
N ARG A 691 -32.56 -26.03 -8.17
CA ARG A 691 -31.81 -27.02 -8.96
C ARG A 691 -31.71 -26.67 -10.45
N LYS A 692 -32.44 -25.66 -10.93
CA LYS A 692 -32.40 -25.25 -12.35
C LYS A 692 -31.00 -24.86 -12.80
N ASP A 693 -30.27 -24.15 -11.95
CA ASP A 693 -28.92 -23.66 -12.25
C ASP A 693 -27.90 -24.77 -12.52
N LEU A 694 -28.17 -26.01 -12.08
CA LEU A 694 -27.32 -27.16 -12.37
C LEU A 694 -27.23 -27.46 -13.87
N TYR A 695 -28.32 -27.23 -14.62
CA TYR A 695 -28.39 -27.51 -16.05
C TYR A 695 -28.05 -26.29 -16.93
N GLU A 696 -27.72 -25.15 -16.33
CA GLU A 696 -27.48 -23.89 -17.03
C GLU A 696 -25.98 -23.64 -17.28
N GLY A 697 -25.64 -23.39 -18.54
CA GLY A 697 -24.33 -22.96 -19.00
C GLY A 697 -23.21 -23.97 -18.86
N SER A 698 -22.79 -24.24 -17.62
CA SER A 698 -21.59 -25.01 -17.29
C SER A 698 -21.61 -26.43 -17.83
N VAL A 699 -22.76 -27.10 -17.71
CA VAL A 699 -22.91 -28.47 -18.18
C VAL A 699 -22.75 -28.58 -19.71
N ASN A 700 -23.23 -27.55 -20.42
CA ASN A 700 -23.19 -27.46 -21.87
C ASN A 700 -21.76 -27.33 -22.38
N GLN A 701 -20.93 -26.54 -21.69
CA GLN A 701 -19.55 -26.30 -22.10
C GLN A 701 -18.65 -27.49 -21.73
N HIS A 702 -18.78 -28.05 -20.52
CA HIS A 702 -17.79 -29.02 -20.04
C HIS A 702 -18.02 -30.45 -20.53
N TRP A 703 -19.25 -30.96 -20.43
CA TRP A 703 -19.56 -32.37 -20.72
C TRP A 703 -20.16 -32.58 -22.12
N ALA A 704 -21.04 -31.69 -22.59
CA ALA A 704 -21.70 -31.85 -23.89
C ALA A 704 -20.82 -31.43 -25.10
N SER A 705 -19.74 -30.68 -24.86
CA SER A 705 -19.05 -29.94 -25.94
C SER A 705 -17.61 -30.36 -26.25
N GLY A 706 -17.06 -31.33 -25.53
CA GLY A 706 -15.68 -31.78 -25.74
C GLY A 706 -15.47 -32.50 -27.08
N VAL A 707 -14.36 -32.15 -27.76
CA VAL A 707 -13.94 -32.73 -29.04
C VAL A 707 -12.58 -33.41 -28.87
N LYS A 708 -12.50 -34.68 -29.24
CA LYS A 708 -11.27 -35.49 -29.18
C LYS A 708 -10.25 -35.04 -30.23
N LEU A 709 -8.99 -35.39 -29.99
CA LEU A 709 -7.86 -35.01 -30.83
C LEU A 709 -7.39 -36.18 -31.71
N ARG A 710 -6.58 -35.86 -32.72
CA ARG A 710 -5.77 -36.83 -33.48
C ARG A 710 -4.31 -36.38 -33.51
N GLY A 711 -3.40 -37.31 -33.79
CA GLY A 711 -1.98 -37.02 -33.92
C GLY A 711 -1.68 -36.15 -35.14
N ALA A 712 -0.66 -35.30 -35.00
CA ALA A 712 -0.13 -34.51 -36.09
C ALA A 712 0.59 -35.41 -37.11
N ALA A 713 0.77 -34.90 -38.34
CA ALA A 713 1.59 -35.59 -39.33
C ALA A 713 3.04 -35.69 -38.82
N GLY A 714 3.56 -36.93 -38.71
CA GLY A 714 4.91 -37.17 -38.18
C GLY A 714 4.99 -37.28 -36.64
N ASP A 715 3.90 -37.03 -35.91
CA ASP A 715 3.82 -37.25 -34.45
C ASP A 715 2.44 -37.80 -34.07
N SER A 716 2.28 -39.12 -34.19
CA SER A 716 0.98 -39.78 -34.01
C SER A 716 0.46 -39.77 -32.58
N ALA A 717 1.30 -39.47 -31.58
CA ALA A 717 0.93 -39.45 -30.17
C ALA A 717 0.53 -38.06 -29.66
N TYR A 718 0.79 -37.00 -30.43
CA TYR A 718 0.54 -35.62 -29.99
C TYR A 718 -0.23 -34.86 -31.07
N SER A 719 -1.27 -34.16 -30.64
CA SER A 719 -1.99 -33.22 -31.50
C SER A 719 -1.16 -31.98 -31.77
N ALA A 720 -0.35 -31.55 -30.79
CA ALA A 720 0.60 -30.47 -30.95
C ALA A 720 1.68 -30.57 -29.86
N ARG A 721 2.86 -30.03 -30.12
CA ARG A 721 3.91 -29.83 -29.12
C ARG A 721 3.83 -28.43 -28.52
N GLU A 722 4.43 -28.23 -27.35
CA GLU A 722 4.69 -26.90 -26.79
C GLU A 722 5.34 -26.00 -27.87
N GLY A 723 4.89 -24.75 -27.96
CA GLY A 723 5.30 -23.82 -29.02
C GLY A 723 4.52 -23.95 -30.33
N GLY A 724 3.75 -25.04 -30.53
CA GLY A 724 2.86 -25.22 -31.67
C GLY A 724 1.58 -24.38 -31.57
N THR A 725 0.98 -24.07 -32.72
CA THR A 725 -0.29 -23.31 -32.80
C THR A 725 -1.41 -24.06 -33.52
N VAL A 726 -1.14 -25.21 -34.13
CA VAL A 726 -2.13 -25.98 -34.90
C VAL A 726 -2.57 -27.19 -34.08
N VAL A 727 -3.85 -27.27 -33.76
CA VAL A 727 -4.45 -28.42 -33.06
C VAL A 727 -5.17 -29.29 -34.07
N HIS A 728 -4.83 -30.58 -34.10
CA HIS A 728 -5.44 -31.57 -34.98
C HIS A 728 -6.62 -32.28 -34.28
N LEU A 729 -7.81 -32.11 -34.84
CA LEU A 729 -9.05 -32.66 -34.29
C LEU A 729 -9.34 -34.05 -34.87
N ALA A 730 -10.07 -34.87 -34.12
CA ALA A 730 -10.49 -36.19 -34.57
C ALA A 730 -11.22 -36.14 -35.94
N SER A 731 -11.11 -37.22 -36.71
CA SER A 731 -11.65 -37.31 -38.08
C SER A 731 -13.18 -37.21 -38.16
N ASN A 732 -13.88 -37.34 -37.03
CA ASN A 732 -15.32 -37.18 -36.91
C ASN A 732 -15.74 -35.86 -36.23
N ALA A 733 -14.81 -34.93 -35.98
CA ALA A 733 -15.13 -33.65 -35.34
C ALA A 733 -16.17 -32.85 -36.14
N ASP A 734 -17.17 -32.29 -35.46
CA ASP A 734 -18.09 -31.37 -36.11
C ASP A 734 -17.44 -29.99 -36.26
N MET A 735 -16.94 -29.71 -37.46
CA MET A 735 -16.22 -28.47 -37.76
C MET A 735 -17.11 -27.22 -37.75
N SER A 736 -18.45 -27.37 -37.82
CA SER A 736 -19.38 -26.23 -37.79
C SER A 736 -19.39 -25.50 -36.43
N ARG A 737 -18.88 -26.16 -35.38
CA ARG A 737 -18.80 -25.64 -34.01
C ARG A 737 -17.62 -24.69 -33.79
N PHE A 738 -16.72 -24.58 -34.76
CA PHE A 738 -15.50 -23.78 -34.66
C PHE A 738 -15.60 -22.59 -35.61
N ALA A 739 -15.35 -21.38 -35.08
CA ALA A 739 -15.38 -20.15 -35.84
C ALA A 739 -14.12 -19.34 -35.57
N VAL A 740 -13.59 -18.67 -36.60
CA VAL A 740 -12.50 -17.69 -36.43
C VAL A 740 -12.98 -16.59 -35.48
N GLY A 741 -12.13 -16.23 -34.52
CA GLY A 741 -12.46 -15.33 -33.41
C GLY A 741 -13.15 -16.00 -32.21
N GLY A 742 -13.65 -17.23 -32.37
CA GLY A 742 -14.27 -18.01 -31.29
C GLY A 742 -13.27 -18.41 -30.20
N HIS A 743 -13.77 -18.61 -28.99
CA HIS A 743 -12.97 -19.06 -27.86
C HIS A 743 -12.85 -20.59 -27.86
N LEU A 744 -11.66 -21.09 -27.55
CA LEU A 744 -11.35 -22.51 -27.52
C LEU A 744 -10.63 -22.85 -26.21
N TRP A 745 -11.23 -23.70 -25.41
CA TRP A 745 -10.53 -24.33 -24.29
C TRP A 745 -9.72 -25.51 -24.80
N VAL A 746 -8.48 -25.62 -24.37
CA VAL A 746 -7.57 -26.72 -24.69
C VAL A 746 -7.08 -27.33 -23.38
N GLY A 747 -7.25 -28.65 -23.22
CA GLY A 747 -6.79 -29.36 -22.03
C GLY A 747 -6.01 -30.63 -22.38
N ALA A 748 -4.80 -30.71 -21.83
CA ALA A 748 -3.91 -31.86 -21.95
C ALA A 748 -4.10 -32.81 -20.76
N ALA A 749 -4.29 -34.10 -21.06
CA ALA A 749 -4.44 -35.12 -20.03
C ALA A 749 -3.16 -35.23 -19.18
N ASN A 750 -3.33 -35.45 -17.87
CA ASN A 750 -2.23 -35.79 -16.98
C ASN A 750 -1.75 -37.21 -17.26
N SER A 751 -0.43 -37.41 -17.27
CA SER A 751 0.20 -38.72 -17.37
C SER A 751 0.95 -39.04 -16.08
N ARG A 752 1.34 -40.31 -15.88
CA ARG A 752 2.16 -40.71 -14.73
C ARG A 752 3.50 -39.95 -14.72
N LYS A 753 4.16 -39.84 -15.87
CA LYS A 753 5.41 -39.07 -16.00
C LYS A 753 5.24 -37.59 -15.66
N PHE A 754 4.06 -37.01 -15.93
CA PHE A 754 3.77 -35.62 -15.54
C PHE A 754 3.63 -35.45 -14.01
N TYR A 755 3.09 -36.44 -13.30
CA TYR A 755 3.11 -36.45 -11.83
C TYR A 755 4.53 -36.70 -11.29
N GLU A 756 5.28 -37.62 -11.90
CA GLU A 756 6.68 -37.90 -11.53
C GLU A 756 7.56 -36.66 -11.72
N GLN A 757 7.32 -35.85 -12.76
CA GLN A 757 7.98 -34.55 -12.96
C GLN A 757 7.78 -33.59 -11.78
N GLN A 758 6.69 -33.74 -11.04
CA GLN A 758 6.35 -32.94 -9.85
C GLN A 758 6.88 -33.58 -8.55
N GLU A 759 7.71 -34.62 -8.63
CA GLU A 759 8.17 -35.41 -7.49
C GLU A 759 7.04 -36.14 -6.75
N VAL A 760 5.88 -36.33 -7.42
CA VAL A 760 4.77 -37.12 -6.90
C VAL A 760 4.94 -38.56 -7.39
N THR A 761 5.35 -39.45 -6.50
CA THR A 761 5.62 -40.87 -6.82
C THR A 761 4.57 -41.83 -6.26
N ASP A 762 3.79 -41.40 -5.27
CA ASP A 762 2.67 -42.17 -4.75
C ASP A 762 1.50 -42.11 -5.73
N THR A 763 1.29 -43.23 -6.44
CA THR A 763 0.23 -43.39 -7.44
C THR A 763 -1.18 -43.21 -6.88
N GLY A 764 -1.36 -43.28 -5.55
CA GLY A 764 -2.65 -43.03 -4.90
C GLY A 764 -3.15 -41.59 -5.05
N TYR A 765 -2.26 -40.65 -5.36
CA TYR A 765 -2.62 -39.25 -5.64
C TYR A 765 -2.77 -38.92 -7.13
N TYR A 766 -2.61 -39.91 -8.02
CA TYR A 766 -2.74 -39.66 -9.45
C TYR A 766 -4.22 -39.56 -9.81
N GLU A 767 -4.58 -38.47 -10.48
CA GLU A 767 -5.95 -38.24 -10.92
C GLU A 767 -6.02 -37.99 -12.44
N ASP A 768 -7.05 -38.57 -13.07
CA ASP A 768 -7.36 -38.39 -14.48
C ASP A 768 -8.07 -37.04 -14.70
N LEU A 769 -7.26 -35.97 -14.82
CA LEU A 769 -7.74 -34.60 -15.10
C LEU A 769 -6.79 -33.80 -16.01
N HIS A 770 -7.19 -32.57 -16.33
CA HIS A 770 -6.45 -31.65 -17.20
C HIS A 770 -5.77 -30.53 -16.39
N MET A 771 -4.62 -30.78 -15.74
CA MET A 771 -3.90 -29.70 -15.03
C MET A 771 -3.29 -28.68 -15.98
N ARG A 772 -2.95 -29.12 -17.19
CA ARG A 772 -2.39 -28.27 -18.24
C ARG A 772 -3.52 -27.85 -19.17
N GLN A 773 -4.01 -26.63 -19.00
CA GLN A 773 -5.14 -26.12 -19.75
C GLN A 773 -5.06 -24.61 -19.97
N GLN A 774 -5.68 -24.12 -21.05
CA GLN A 774 -5.78 -22.69 -21.36
C GLN A 774 -6.93 -22.38 -22.33
N VAL A 775 -7.43 -21.15 -22.29
CA VAL A 775 -8.36 -20.61 -23.30
C VAL A 775 -7.59 -19.77 -24.33
N PHE A 776 -7.85 -20.08 -25.60
CA PHE A 776 -7.31 -19.44 -26.79
C PHE A 776 -8.42 -18.80 -27.62
N ARG A 777 -8.04 -17.94 -28.57
CA ARG A 777 -8.90 -17.57 -29.69
C ARG A 777 -8.49 -18.35 -30.93
N ILE A 778 -9.48 -18.72 -31.75
CA ILE A 778 -9.25 -19.42 -33.01
C ILE A 778 -8.86 -18.38 -34.08
N SER A 779 -7.65 -18.48 -34.61
CA SER A 779 -7.15 -17.60 -35.68
C SER A 779 -7.46 -18.13 -37.08
N ARG A 780 -7.57 -19.45 -37.25
CA ARG A 780 -7.93 -20.11 -38.51
C ARG A 780 -8.66 -21.42 -38.24
N VAL A 781 -9.62 -21.76 -39.11
CA VAL A 781 -10.29 -23.07 -39.16
C VAL A 781 -9.99 -23.71 -40.52
N ASP A 782 -9.48 -24.93 -40.52
CA ASP A 782 -9.32 -25.76 -41.72
C ASP A 782 -10.28 -26.95 -41.63
N ALA A 783 -11.43 -26.84 -42.28
CA ALA A 783 -12.43 -27.91 -42.23
C ALA A 783 -12.00 -29.16 -43.00
N ALA A 784 -11.15 -29.02 -44.02
CA ALA A 784 -10.68 -30.13 -44.84
C ALA A 784 -9.67 -30.99 -44.08
N ASP A 785 -8.69 -30.35 -43.43
CA ASP A 785 -7.71 -31.05 -42.58
C ASP A 785 -8.20 -31.22 -41.13
N ARG A 786 -9.38 -30.69 -40.77
CA ARG A 786 -9.94 -30.75 -39.41
C ARG A 786 -8.97 -30.22 -38.37
N THR A 787 -8.44 -29.04 -38.64
CA THR A 787 -7.51 -28.34 -37.74
C THR A 787 -8.05 -26.98 -37.34
N VAL A 788 -7.64 -26.54 -36.16
CA VAL A 788 -7.83 -25.17 -35.68
C VAL A 788 -6.49 -24.58 -35.34
N THR A 789 -6.25 -23.35 -35.78
CA THR A 789 -5.04 -22.59 -35.43
C THR A 789 -5.38 -21.64 -34.27
N LEU A 790 -4.52 -21.63 -33.25
CA LEU A 790 -4.63 -20.79 -32.06
C LEU A 790 -4.08 -19.38 -32.33
N ASP A 791 -4.45 -18.42 -31.49
CA ASP A 791 -3.97 -17.03 -31.53
C ASP A 791 -2.57 -16.86 -30.92
N LYS A 792 -2.16 -17.79 -30.07
CA LYS A 792 -0.80 -17.87 -29.50
C LYS A 792 -0.32 -19.33 -29.37
N PRO A 793 1.01 -19.55 -29.30
CA PRO A 793 1.58 -20.89 -29.09
C PRO A 793 1.09 -21.56 -27.81
N LEU A 794 1.01 -22.90 -27.83
CA LEU A 794 0.79 -23.71 -26.64
C LEU A 794 1.96 -23.56 -25.65
N GLU A 795 1.61 -23.58 -24.36
CA GLU A 795 2.56 -23.54 -23.25
C GLU A 795 2.86 -24.93 -22.68
N PHE A 796 2.36 -25.98 -23.33
CA PHE A 796 2.52 -27.38 -22.96
C PHE A 796 2.30 -28.28 -24.17
N ASP A 797 2.86 -29.49 -24.12
CA ASP A 797 2.53 -30.55 -25.07
C ASP A 797 1.06 -30.95 -24.97
N LEU A 798 0.43 -31.19 -26.12
CA LEU A 798 -0.96 -31.65 -26.22
C LEU A 798 -1.00 -33.11 -26.69
N PRO A 799 -0.82 -34.09 -25.77
CA PRO A 799 -0.93 -35.51 -26.08
C PRO A 799 -2.36 -35.88 -26.51
N LEU A 800 -2.58 -37.04 -27.12
CA LEU A 800 -3.95 -37.53 -27.37
C LEU A 800 -4.64 -38.00 -26.09
N ASP A 801 -3.88 -38.60 -25.18
CA ASP A 801 -4.33 -39.10 -23.88
C ASP A 801 -3.19 -39.23 -22.86
N SER A 802 -3.54 -39.67 -21.65
CA SER A 802 -2.61 -39.87 -20.52
C SER A 802 -1.51 -40.91 -20.74
N THR A 803 -1.56 -41.70 -21.82
CA THR A 803 -0.58 -42.74 -22.14
C THR A 803 0.31 -42.40 -23.33
N SER A 804 0.06 -41.26 -23.99
CA SER A 804 0.76 -40.84 -25.22
C SER A 804 2.26 -40.57 -25.02
N ASP A 805 2.72 -40.36 -23.79
CA ASP A 805 4.14 -40.23 -23.45
C ASP A 805 4.80 -41.57 -23.06
N GLY A 806 4.09 -42.68 -23.24
CA GLY A 806 4.52 -44.03 -22.85
C GLY A 806 4.25 -44.36 -21.39
N SER A 807 3.51 -43.52 -20.64
CA SER A 807 3.03 -43.85 -19.30
C SER A 807 2.02 -45.00 -19.32
N ALA A 808 1.97 -45.79 -18.24
CA ALA A 808 0.84 -46.66 -17.98
C ALA A 808 -0.43 -45.82 -17.66
N PRO A 809 -1.65 -46.32 -17.95
CA PRO A 809 -2.89 -45.64 -17.58
C PRO A 809 -2.95 -45.34 -16.07
N ILE A 810 -3.49 -44.19 -15.67
CA ILE A 810 -3.76 -43.88 -14.25
C ILE A 810 -5.01 -44.67 -13.81
N GLY A 811 -6.15 -44.44 -14.46
CA GLY A 811 -7.37 -45.22 -14.28
C GLY A 811 -7.44 -46.49 -15.13
N SER A 812 -8.65 -47.08 -15.21
CA SER A 812 -8.92 -48.31 -15.99
C SER A 812 -8.84 -48.11 -17.50
N THR A 813 -8.95 -46.86 -17.97
CA THR A 813 -8.83 -46.48 -19.38
C THR A 813 -8.00 -45.19 -19.52
N PRO A 814 -7.23 -45.01 -20.61
CA PRO A 814 -6.53 -43.75 -20.86
C PRO A 814 -7.48 -42.54 -20.84
N TYR A 815 -7.07 -41.49 -20.14
CA TYR A 815 -7.83 -40.24 -20.06
C TYR A 815 -7.46 -39.33 -21.21
N VAL A 816 -8.46 -38.88 -21.98
CA VAL A 816 -8.21 -38.19 -23.25
C VAL A 816 -7.96 -36.70 -23.04
N SER A 817 -7.00 -36.16 -23.81
CA SER A 817 -6.97 -34.72 -24.05
C SER A 817 -8.11 -34.33 -24.97
N LYS A 818 -8.58 -33.09 -24.83
CA LYS A 818 -9.68 -32.58 -25.65
C LYS A 818 -9.60 -31.07 -25.82
N VAL A 819 -10.30 -30.57 -26.83
CA VAL A 819 -10.65 -29.16 -26.93
C VAL A 819 -12.15 -28.97 -26.82
N THR A 820 -12.57 -27.77 -26.41
CA THR A 820 -13.98 -27.39 -26.33
C THR A 820 -14.17 -26.02 -26.95
N PRO A 821 -14.93 -25.86 -28.05
CA PRO A 821 -15.36 -24.54 -28.52
C PRO A 821 -16.30 -23.95 -27.48
N LEU A 822 -15.94 -22.78 -26.94
CA LEU A 822 -16.65 -22.14 -25.84
C LEU A 822 -17.59 -21.05 -26.32
N LYS A 823 -18.78 -20.99 -25.71
CA LYS A 823 -19.63 -19.80 -25.73
C LYS A 823 -19.43 -19.02 -24.45
N MET A 824 -18.50 -18.07 -24.51
CA MET A 824 -18.15 -17.21 -23.38
C MET A 824 -18.99 -15.93 -23.40
N VAL A 825 -19.33 -15.42 -22.23
CA VAL A 825 -19.89 -14.07 -22.09
C VAL A 825 -18.75 -13.06 -22.11
N VAL A 826 -18.89 -12.00 -22.90
CA VAL A 826 -17.80 -11.04 -23.15
C VAL A 826 -18.19 -9.59 -22.86
N GLY A 827 -17.21 -8.76 -22.50
CA GLY A 827 -17.43 -7.32 -22.40
C GLY A 827 -18.27 -6.87 -21.21
N VAL A 828 -18.33 -7.67 -20.12
CA VAL A 828 -19.13 -7.33 -18.94
C VAL A 828 -18.30 -6.49 -17.96
N GLY A 829 -18.85 -5.34 -17.54
CA GLY A 829 -18.21 -4.42 -16.61
C GLY A 829 -19.00 -4.24 -15.32
N PHE A 830 -18.32 -4.25 -14.18
CA PHE A 830 -18.88 -3.84 -12.88
C PHE A 830 -18.15 -2.63 -12.34
N GLU A 831 -18.88 -1.54 -12.07
CA GLU A 831 -18.25 -0.28 -11.68
C GLU A 831 -18.97 0.45 -10.55
N ASN A 832 -18.20 1.04 -9.63
CA ASN A 832 -18.68 2.10 -8.73
C ASN A 832 -19.88 1.70 -7.84
N PHE A 833 -19.88 0.53 -7.21
CA PHE A 833 -20.86 0.17 -6.18
C PHE A 833 -20.21 -0.65 -5.08
N ALA A 834 -20.88 -0.75 -3.94
CA ALA A 834 -20.53 -1.67 -2.87
C ALA A 834 -21.53 -2.83 -2.80
N PHE A 835 -21.11 -3.98 -2.28
CA PHE A 835 -22.02 -5.05 -1.94
C PHE A 835 -21.63 -5.77 -0.63
N THR A 836 -22.62 -6.35 0.02
CA THR A 836 -22.47 -7.19 1.22
C THR A 836 -23.37 -8.40 1.13
N GLN A 837 -23.14 -9.41 1.97
CA GLN A 837 -24.04 -10.54 2.08
C GLN A 837 -24.60 -10.65 3.51
N GLN A 838 -25.91 -10.80 3.61
CA GLN A 838 -26.58 -11.21 4.84
C GLN A 838 -26.47 -12.73 5.00
N VAL A 839 -26.30 -13.17 6.24
CA VAL A 839 -26.37 -14.58 6.65
C VAL A 839 -27.51 -14.73 7.66
N ASP A 840 -27.91 -15.96 7.93
CA ASP A 840 -28.92 -16.24 8.93
C ASP A 840 -28.62 -15.63 10.29
N ALA A 841 -29.66 -15.22 11.00
CA ALA A 841 -29.56 -14.58 12.32
C ALA A 841 -28.74 -15.43 13.32
N ALA A 842 -28.80 -16.75 13.21
CA ALA A 842 -28.00 -17.68 14.01
C ALA A 842 -26.48 -17.53 13.80
N ASN A 843 -26.07 -16.98 12.64
CA ASN A 843 -24.70 -16.76 12.22
C ASN A 843 -24.33 -15.27 12.11
N ALA A 844 -25.20 -14.35 12.57
CA ALA A 844 -25.06 -12.92 12.34
C ALA A 844 -23.91 -12.25 13.13
N GLU A 845 -23.31 -12.95 14.09
CA GLU A 845 -22.09 -12.49 14.76
C GLU A 845 -20.93 -12.51 13.75
N GLN A 846 -20.43 -11.32 13.40
CA GLN A 846 -19.34 -11.20 12.43
C GLN A 846 -18.11 -11.98 12.90
N PRO A 847 -17.48 -12.78 12.02
CA PRO A 847 -16.24 -13.46 12.37
C PRO A 847 -15.18 -12.44 12.77
N GLY A 848 -14.45 -12.75 13.84
CA GLY A 848 -13.33 -11.93 14.28
C GLY A 848 -12.30 -11.74 13.18
N LYS A 849 -11.49 -10.69 13.30
CA LYS A 849 -10.31 -10.49 12.45
C LYS A 849 -9.44 -11.76 12.52
N ASN A 850 -9.04 -12.26 11.35
CA ASN A 850 -8.26 -13.50 11.22
C ASN A 850 -8.98 -14.80 11.65
N ASP A 851 -10.31 -14.83 11.82
CA ASP A 851 -11.05 -16.09 11.99
C ASP A 851 -11.23 -16.77 10.63
N TYR A 852 -10.65 -17.95 10.44
CA TYR A 852 -10.69 -18.72 9.19
C TYR A 852 -11.72 -19.87 9.24
N GLY A 853 -12.74 -19.78 10.09
CA GLY A 853 -13.86 -20.72 10.10
C GLY A 853 -14.85 -20.56 8.94
N ASN A 854 -15.66 -21.59 8.69
CA ASN A 854 -16.88 -21.46 7.88
C ASN A 854 -18.05 -21.17 8.82
N ARG A 855 -18.45 -19.90 8.96
CA ARG A 855 -19.54 -19.51 9.88
C ARG A 855 -20.94 -19.78 9.31
N ALA A 856 -21.09 -19.70 8.00
CA ALA A 856 -22.38 -19.79 7.32
C ALA A 856 -22.29 -20.70 6.09
N PRO A 857 -22.08 -22.03 6.26
CA PRO A 857 -21.80 -22.95 5.16
C PRO A 857 -22.88 -22.98 4.07
N ALA A 858 -24.15 -22.82 4.45
CA ALA A 858 -25.29 -22.76 3.52
C ALA A 858 -25.28 -21.48 2.66
N GLU A 859 -24.72 -20.40 3.19
CA GLU A 859 -24.55 -19.11 2.52
C GLU A 859 -23.09 -18.87 2.08
N ALA A 860 -22.32 -19.93 1.80
CA ALA A 860 -20.98 -19.84 1.20
C ALA A 860 -21.04 -19.42 -0.29
N LEU A 861 -21.80 -18.36 -0.60
CA LEU A 861 -22.04 -17.79 -1.91
C LEU A 861 -21.01 -16.70 -2.23
N HIS A 862 -20.74 -16.47 -3.50
CA HIS A 862 -19.75 -15.50 -3.95
C HIS A 862 -20.37 -14.12 -4.24
N GLY A 863 -19.53 -13.09 -4.36
CA GLY A 863 -19.95 -11.79 -4.86
C GLY A 863 -20.05 -11.81 -6.38
N LEU A 864 -18.91 -11.64 -7.05
CA LEU A 864 -18.80 -11.63 -8.50
C LEU A 864 -18.17 -12.93 -9.01
N VAL A 865 -18.89 -13.68 -9.85
CA VAL A 865 -18.43 -14.93 -10.46
C VAL A 865 -18.22 -14.72 -11.95
N PHE A 866 -17.00 -14.93 -12.42
CA PHE A 866 -16.66 -14.96 -13.84
C PHE A 866 -16.40 -16.39 -14.27
N LYS A 867 -17.38 -17.04 -14.90
CA LYS A 867 -17.25 -18.43 -15.36
C LYS A 867 -17.55 -18.55 -16.84
N TRP A 868 -16.60 -19.05 -17.62
CA TRP A 868 -16.68 -18.98 -19.09
C TRP A 868 -16.88 -17.52 -19.55
N ALA A 869 -16.09 -16.62 -19.00
CA ALA A 869 -16.19 -15.18 -19.25
C ALA A 869 -14.86 -14.63 -19.79
N ALA A 870 -14.93 -13.70 -20.73
CA ALA A 870 -13.74 -13.08 -21.30
C ALA A 870 -13.89 -11.57 -21.45
N ASP A 871 -12.76 -10.87 -21.57
CA ASP A 871 -12.71 -9.45 -21.93
C ASP A 871 -13.63 -8.60 -21.04
N SER A 872 -13.57 -8.82 -19.72
CA SER A 872 -14.49 -8.24 -18.74
C SER A 872 -13.72 -7.56 -17.61
N TRP A 873 -14.36 -6.68 -16.84
CA TRP A 873 -13.64 -5.89 -15.82
C TRP A 873 -14.47 -5.59 -14.57
N VAL A 874 -13.74 -5.28 -13.49
CA VAL A 874 -14.30 -4.77 -12.23
C VAL A 874 -13.47 -3.59 -11.80
N ARG A 875 -14.10 -2.43 -11.66
CA ARG A 875 -13.42 -1.18 -11.31
C ARG A 875 -14.11 -0.47 -10.16
N ASN A 876 -13.34 -0.08 -9.15
CA ASN A 876 -13.84 0.74 -8.05
C ASN A 876 -15.05 0.12 -7.31
N VAL A 877 -15.10 -1.22 -7.22
CA VAL A 877 -16.13 -1.95 -6.47
C VAL A 877 -15.66 -2.19 -5.04
N GLY A 878 -16.60 -2.09 -4.09
CA GLY A 878 -16.39 -2.42 -2.69
C GLY A 878 -17.10 -3.73 -2.30
N SER A 879 -16.46 -4.59 -1.52
CA SER A 879 -17.17 -5.69 -0.84
C SER A 879 -16.98 -5.62 0.67
N ARG A 880 -18.04 -5.95 1.42
CA ARG A 880 -18.00 -6.13 2.87
C ARG A 880 -18.63 -7.49 3.19
N MET A 881 -17.98 -8.32 3.99
CA MET A 881 -18.55 -9.56 4.51
C MET A 881 -19.32 -10.38 3.45
N THR A 882 -18.60 -10.83 2.42
CA THR A 882 -19.19 -11.73 1.40
C THR A 882 -19.39 -13.13 1.97
N GLY A 883 -20.31 -13.94 1.43
CA GLY A 883 -20.50 -15.33 1.88
C GLY A 883 -19.22 -16.15 1.84
N SER A 884 -18.56 -16.18 0.68
CA SER A 884 -17.27 -16.81 0.44
C SER A 884 -16.37 -15.84 -0.34
N HIS A 885 -16.08 -16.08 -1.62
CA HIS A 885 -15.24 -15.21 -2.44
C HIS A 885 -15.94 -13.89 -2.82
N PRO A 886 -15.37 -12.71 -2.52
CA PRO A 886 -15.85 -11.45 -3.09
C PRO A 886 -15.78 -11.43 -4.63
N ILE A 887 -14.68 -11.95 -5.19
CA ILE A 887 -14.51 -12.11 -6.63
C ILE A 887 -13.86 -13.47 -6.89
N VAL A 888 -14.42 -14.23 -7.82
CA VAL A 888 -13.93 -15.55 -8.23
C VAL A 888 -14.00 -15.70 -9.75
N THR A 889 -12.98 -16.34 -10.31
CA THR A 889 -12.88 -16.69 -11.73
C THR A 889 -12.89 -18.21 -11.90
N GLU A 890 -13.39 -18.72 -13.01
CA GLU A 890 -13.36 -20.15 -13.35
C GLU A 890 -13.45 -20.32 -14.87
N VAL A 891 -12.34 -20.64 -15.52
CA VAL A 891 -12.22 -20.66 -16.98
C VAL A 891 -12.55 -19.29 -17.59
N ALA A 892 -11.68 -18.32 -17.32
CA ALA A 892 -11.85 -16.94 -17.74
C ALA A 892 -10.57 -16.35 -18.34
N LYS A 893 -10.70 -15.34 -19.21
CA LYS A 893 -9.56 -14.78 -19.95
C LYS A 893 -9.66 -13.26 -20.11
N ASN A 894 -8.53 -12.55 -20.15
CA ASN A 894 -8.50 -11.11 -20.44
C ASN A 894 -9.36 -10.29 -19.47
N LEU A 895 -9.29 -10.59 -18.17
CA LEU A 895 -10.02 -9.86 -17.14
C LEU A 895 -9.17 -8.72 -16.58
N GLN A 896 -9.81 -7.64 -16.15
CA GLN A 896 -9.15 -6.53 -15.47
C GLN A 896 -9.87 -6.15 -14.18
N PHE A 897 -9.21 -6.37 -13.05
CA PHE A 897 -9.68 -6.00 -11.72
C PHE A 897 -8.84 -4.84 -11.21
N GLU A 898 -9.42 -3.64 -11.16
CA GLU A 898 -8.67 -2.46 -10.71
C GLU A 898 -9.36 -1.63 -9.63
N LYS A 899 -8.54 -1.15 -8.68
CA LYS A 899 -8.97 -0.16 -7.67
C LYS A 899 -10.12 -0.66 -6.79
N ASN A 900 -10.26 -1.97 -6.58
CA ASN A 900 -11.32 -2.55 -5.75
C ASN A 900 -10.92 -2.60 -4.28
N VAL A 901 -11.90 -2.58 -3.37
CA VAL A 901 -11.68 -2.71 -1.92
C VAL A 901 -12.52 -3.88 -1.42
N LEU A 902 -11.87 -4.99 -1.05
CA LEU A 902 -12.54 -6.24 -0.70
C LEU A 902 -12.27 -6.58 0.77
N ASN A 903 -13.29 -6.51 1.61
CA ASN A 903 -13.12 -6.66 3.06
C ASN A 903 -14.00 -7.77 3.65
N GLY A 904 -13.37 -8.84 4.12
CA GLY A 904 -14.01 -9.86 4.93
C GLY A 904 -14.91 -10.84 4.16
N ALA A 905 -15.02 -12.03 4.74
CA ALA A 905 -15.95 -13.06 4.30
C ALA A 905 -16.47 -13.86 5.51
N TRP A 906 -17.71 -14.32 5.43
CA TRP A 906 -18.35 -15.15 6.46
C TRP A 906 -17.76 -16.56 6.52
N ASN A 907 -17.40 -17.11 5.36
CA ASN A 907 -16.77 -18.40 5.24
C ASN A 907 -15.33 -18.25 4.74
N LYS A 908 -14.38 -18.75 5.52
CA LYS A 908 -12.95 -18.74 5.22
C LYS A 908 -12.26 -20.10 5.43
N GLY A 909 -12.99 -21.13 5.82
CA GLY A 909 -12.42 -22.42 6.21
C GLY A 909 -12.45 -23.48 5.11
N LYS A 910 -12.84 -24.69 5.52
CA LYS A 910 -12.88 -25.91 4.71
C LYS A 910 -13.53 -25.70 3.34
N GLY A 911 -12.94 -26.27 2.29
CA GLY A 911 -13.39 -26.08 0.91
C GLY A 911 -12.92 -24.78 0.26
N GLY A 912 -11.94 -24.10 0.87
CA GLY A 912 -11.19 -23.02 0.22
C GLY A 912 -11.99 -21.72 0.04
N ASN A 913 -12.66 -21.24 1.08
CA ASN A 913 -13.50 -20.05 1.01
C ASN A 913 -12.76 -18.74 1.36
N GLY A 914 -13.37 -17.61 0.97
CA GLY A 914 -12.96 -16.28 1.43
C GLY A 914 -11.73 -15.70 0.73
N TYR A 915 -11.48 -16.14 -0.49
CA TYR A 915 -10.36 -15.67 -1.32
C TYR A 915 -10.77 -14.55 -2.29
N PHE A 916 -9.83 -13.68 -2.65
CA PHE A 916 -9.86 -13.06 -3.97
C PHE A 916 -9.25 -14.04 -4.97
N ARG A 917 -10.11 -14.77 -5.71
CA ARG A 917 -9.73 -16.05 -6.33
C ARG A 917 -9.53 -15.98 -7.84
N GLY A 918 -8.30 -16.25 -8.28
CA GLY A 918 -7.92 -16.47 -9.67
C GLY A 918 -7.82 -17.95 -10.03
N SER A 919 -8.95 -18.67 -10.22
CA SER A 919 -8.94 -20.07 -10.66
C SER A 919 -9.13 -20.22 -12.17
N ARG A 920 -8.27 -20.98 -12.85
CA ARG A 920 -8.34 -21.19 -14.32
C ARG A 920 -8.53 -19.86 -15.07
N VAL A 921 -7.68 -18.88 -14.76
CA VAL A 921 -7.71 -17.53 -15.33
C VAL A 921 -6.45 -17.25 -16.14
N TRP A 922 -6.61 -16.64 -17.31
CA TRP A 922 -5.50 -16.38 -18.21
C TRP A 922 -5.43 -14.93 -18.68
N ASP A 923 -4.20 -14.45 -18.87
CA ASP A 923 -3.90 -13.15 -19.49
C ASP A 923 -4.63 -11.97 -18.81
N SER A 924 -4.81 -12.02 -17.49
CA SER A 924 -5.64 -11.08 -16.72
C SER A 924 -4.81 -10.16 -15.81
N LEU A 925 -5.34 -8.98 -15.50
CA LEU A 925 -4.70 -7.94 -14.70
C LEU A 925 -5.43 -7.70 -13.38
N TYR A 926 -4.69 -7.67 -12.29
CA TYR A 926 -5.11 -7.33 -10.94
C TYR A 926 -4.29 -6.13 -10.47
N ALA A 927 -4.83 -4.92 -10.53
CA ALA A 927 -4.08 -3.70 -10.29
C ALA A 927 -4.69 -2.79 -9.21
N PHE A 928 -3.87 -2.35 -8.25
CA PHE A 928 -4.26 -1.34 -7.26
C PHE A 928 -5.48 -1.74 -6.40
N ASN A 929 -5.68 -3.03 -6.16
CA ASN A 929 -6.74 -3.51 -5.29
C ASN A 929 -6.27 -3.53 -3.83
N THR A 930 -7.21 -3.36 -2.91
CA THR A 930 -6.99 -3.49 -1.48
C THR A 930 -7.81 -4.66 -0.95
N THR A 931 -7.19 -5.60 -0.25
CA THR A 931 -7.91 -6.67 0.47
C THR A 931 -7.66 -6.58 1.96
N ARG A 932 -8.71 -6.79 2.75
CA ARG A 932 -8.62 -6.90 4.21
C ARG A 932 -9.43 -8.08 4.71
N ASN A 933 -8.93 -8.78 5.73
CA ASN A 933 -9.65 -9.85 6.44
C ASN A 933 -10.19 -10.98 5.53
N LEU A 934 -9.58 -11.15 4.35
CA LEU A 934 -9.79 -12.31 3.49
C LEU A 934 -8.84 -13.43 3.91
N ARG A 935 -9.08 -14.64 3.41
CA ARG A 935 -8.18 -15.75 3.66
C ARG A 935 -6.95 -15.71 2.75
N HIS A 936 -7.12 -15.66 1.43
CA HIS A 936 -5.97 -15.64 0.51
C HIS A 936 -6.27 -14.74 -0.71
N PHE A 937 -5.26 -14.10 -1.28
CA PHE A 937 -5.28 -13.83 -2.72
C PHE A 937 -4.73 -15.08 -3.41
N THR A 938 -5.39 -15.59 -4.47
CA THR A 938 -4.90 -16.81 -5.14
C THR A 938 -4.82 -16.69 -6.66
N LEU A 939 -3.80 -17.35 -7.23
CA LEU A 939 -3.83 -17.87 -8.59
C LEU A 939 -3.73 -19.40 -8.50
N GLN A 940 -4.62 -20.13 -9.18
CA GLN A 940 -4.72 -21.58 -9.03
C GLN A 940 -5.30 -22.29 -10.25
N TRP A 941 -5.08 -23.60 -10.31
CA TRP A 941 -5.56 -24.53 -11.32
C TRP A 941 -5.26 -24.07 -12.76
N SER A 942 -3.97 -24.03 -13.09
CA SER A 942 -3.44 -23.70 -14.43
C SER A 942 -3.55 -22.22 -14.82
N ALA A 943 -3.84 -21.34 -13.85
CA ALA A 943 -3.83 -19.90 -14.08
C ALA A 943 -2.47 -19.47 -14.67
N SER A 944 -2.50 -18.71 -15.77
CA SER A 944 -1.26 -18.36 -16.47
C SER A 944 -1.29 -17.04 -17.22
N GLY A 945 -0.13 -16.37 -17.28
CA GLY A 945 0.02 -15.10 -17.97
C GLY A 945 -0.65 -13.93 -17.25
N ASN A 946 -1.00 -14.07 -15.97
CA ASN A 946 -1.67 -13.01 -15.22
C ASN A 946 -0.66 -12.06 -14.57
N VAL A 947 -1.07 -10.82 -14.33
CA VAL A 947 -0.28 -9.80 -13.63
C VAL A 947 -1.02 -9.29 -12.41
N VAL A 948 -0.33 -9.28 -11.27
CA VAL A 948 -0.77 -8.78 -9.97
C VAL A 948 0.15 -7.62 -9.61
N TYR A 949 -0.31 -6.38 -9.84
CA TYR A 949 0.51 -5.17 -9.81
C TYR A 949 0.02 -4.11 -8.81
N GLY A 950 0.90 -3.64 -7.94
CA GLY A 950 0.62 -2.44 -7.12
C GLY A 950 -0.55 -2.60 -6.14
N ASN A 951 -0.86 -3.83 -5.72
CA ASN A 951 -1.96 -4.10 -4.79
C ASN A 951 -1.50 -3.99 -3.32
N ASP A 952 -2.47 -3.88 -2.42
CA ASP A 952 -2.27 -3.81 -0.98
C ASP A 952 -3.08 -4.91 -0.27
N PHE A 953 -2.40 -5.93 0.24
CA PHE A 953 -3.00 -7.13 0.83
C PHE A 953 -2.54 -7.37 2.28
N ASP A 954 -3.46 -7.87 3.10
CA ASP A 954 -3.15 -8.39 4.44
C ASP A 954 -3.13 -9.93 4.52
N SER A 955 -3.27 -10.59 3.36
CA SER A 955 -3.17 -12.04 3.15
C SER A 955 -2.00 -12.37 2.23
N ASP A 956 -1.58 -13.63 2.23
CA ASP A 956 -0.54 -14.16 1.35
C ASP A 956 -0.88 -14.09 -0.14
N LEU A 957 0.18 -14.08 -0.95
CA LEU A 957 0.15 -14.32 -2.40
C LEU A 957 0.24 -15.84 -2.62
N ASN A 958 -0.92 -16.47 -2.83
CA ASN A 958 -1.03 -17.92 -2.81
C ASN A 958 -1.05 -18.51 -4.22
N LEU A 959 -0.07 -19.34 -4.54
CA LEU A 959 -0.05 -20.19 -5.72
C LEU A 959 -0.52 -21.58 -5.30
N HIS A 960 -1.85 -21.76 -5.31
CA HIS A 960 -2.55 -22.86 -4.62
C HIS A 960 -2.30 -24.25 -5.21
N GLY A 961 -1.65 -24.34 -6.38
CA GLY A 961 -1.35 -25.59 -7.06
C GLY A 961 -2.35 -25.93 -8.17
N GLY A 962 -1.95 -26.88 -9.03
CA GLY A 962 -2.64 -27.15 -10.29
C GLY A 962 -1.92 -26.63 -11.53
N TRP A 963 -0.59 -26.47 -11.48
CA TRP A 963 0.26 -26.09 -12.61
C TRP A 963 0.10 -24.63 -13.10
N GLU A 964 -0.10 -23.69 -12.16
CA GLU A 964 -0.03 -22.24 -12.44
C GLU A 964 1.36 -21.90 -12.94
N ARG A 965 1.47 -21.04 -13.94
CA ARG A 965 2.77 -20.72 -14.55
C ARG A 965 2.75 -19.34 -15.18
N ARG A 966 3.91 -18.75 -15.42
CA ARG A 966 4.04 -17.50 -16.20
C ARG A 966 3.25 -16.32 -15.63
N ASN A 967 2.95 -16.30 -14.34
CA ASN A 967 2.28 -15.19 -13.66
C ASN A 967 3.31 -14.21 -13.10
N LEU A 968 2.91 -12.95 -12.94
CA LEU A 968 3.76 -11.89 -12.36
C LEU A 968 3.09 -11.28 -11.13
N PHE A 969 3.88 -11.16 -10.06
CA PHE A 969 3.56 -10.39 -8.86
C PHE A 969 4.60 -9.28 -8.73
N GLU A 970 4.17 -8.03 -8.84
CA GLU A 970 5.09 -6.90 -8.85
C GLU A 970 4.54 -5.66 -8.12
N LYS A 971 5.40 -4.93 -7.41
CA LYS A 971 5.06 -3.67 -6.70
C LYS A 971 3.92 -3.80 -5.68
N ASN A 972 3.59 -5.02 -5.24
CA ASN A 972 2.55 -5.22 -4.24
C ASN A 972 3.10 -4.96 -2.83
N VAL A 973 2.24 -4.44 -1.95
CA VAL A 973 2.47 -4.37 -0.51
C VAL A 973 1.67 -5.49 0.14
N VAL A 974 2.35 -6.38 0.85
CA VAL A 974 1.75 -7.55 1.49
C VAL A 974 2.18 -7.59 2.95
N GLN A 975 1.23 -7.44 3.87
CA GLN A 975 1.48 -7.41 5.31
C GLN A 975 0.75 -8.56 6.00
N VAL A 976 1.47 -9.65 6.25
CA VAL A 976 0.87 -10.85 6.84
C VAL A 976 1.03 -10.85 8.36
N SER A 977 -0.09 -10.82 9.10
CA SER A 977 -0.07 -10.85 10.57
C SER A 977 0.33 -12.22 11.13
N ALA A 978 0.77 -12.30 12.39
CA ALA A 978 1.07 -13.59 13.03
C ALA A 978 -0.18 -14.48 13.18
N GLN A 979 -1.33 -13.83 13.40
CA GLN A 979 -2.64 -14.47 13.51
C GLN A 979 -3.20 -14.96 12.17
N HIS A 980 -2.57 -14.61 11.03
CA HIS A 980 -2.92 -15.15 9.71
C HIS A 980 -2.42 -16.59 9.60
N ALA A 981 -3.15 -17.49 10.24
CA ALA A 981 -2.72 -18.86 10.48
C ALA A 981 -3.87 -19.85 10.26
N PRO A 982 -3.60 -21.04 9.69
CA PRO A 982 -4.61 -22.09 9.50
C PRO A 982 -5.28 -22.54 10.81
N GLY A 983 -4.55 -22.45 11.93
CA GLY A 983 -5.06 -22.77 13.26
C GLY A 983 -6.01 -21.73 13.86
N ASN A 984 -6.07 -20.50 13.33
CA ASN A 984 -6.96 -19.45 13.83
C ASN A 984 -8.37 -19.63 13.27
N CYS A 985 -9.03 -20.70 13.70
CA CYS A 985 -10.35 -21.08 13.24
C CYS A 985 -11.24 -21.46 14.43
N ARG A 986 -12.47 -20.94 14.45
CA ARG A 986 -13.40 -21.13 15.57
C ARG A 986 -14.63 -22.00 15.25
N ALA A 987 -14.96 -22.20 13.97
CA ALA A 987 -16.12 -22.98 13.56
C ALA A 987 -15.87 -23.68 12.21
N ASN A 988 -16.30 -24.95 12.08
CA ASN A 988 -16.21 -25.72 10.83
C ASN A 988 -14.79 -25.72 10.25
N CYS A 989 -13.82 -25.98 11.13
CA CYS A 989 -12.39 -25.91 10.85
C CYS A 989 -11.88 -27.10 10.06
N GLY A 990 -10.77 -26.88 9.34
CA GLY A 990 -10.07 -27.89 8.56
C GLY A 990 -9.80 -27.45 7.13
N GLY A 991 -8.79 -28.05 6.50
CA GLY A 991 -8.46 -27.84 5.10
C GLY A 991 -9.12 -28.85 4.15
N GLU A 992 -8.95 -28.62 2.84
CA GLU A 992 -9.13 -29.67 1.83
C GLU A 992 -8.10 -30.78 2.11
N GLY A 993 -8.53 -31.89 2.72
CA GLY A 993 -7.64 -32.93 3.23
C GLY A 993 -7.80 -33.28 4.72
N GLY A 994 -8.69 -32.58 5.44
CA GLY A 994 -9.19 -33.02 6.75
C GLY A 994 -8.27 -32.76 7.97
N GLY A 995 -7.11 -32.14 7.77
CA GLY A 995 -6.19 -31.77 8.87
C GLY A 995 -6.20 -30.27 9.19
N THR A 996 -5.80 -29.93 10.41
CA THR A 996 -5.35 -28.58 10.80
C THR A 996 -3.83 -28.50 10.60
N GLU A 997 -3.39 -27.62 9.71
CA GLU A 997 -1.96 -27.35 9.54
C GLU A 997 -1.44 -26.56 10.74
N THR A 998 -0.26 -26.92 11.23
CA THR A 998 0.44 -26.13 12.26
C THR A 998 1.24 -25.01 11.60
N GLY A 999 1.41 -23.90 12.32
CA GLY A 999 2.18 -22.75 11.85
C GLY A 999 1.33 -21.54 11.48
N THR A 1000 1.95 -20.59 10.79
CA THR A 1000 1.35 -19.33 10.35
C THR A 1000 1.66 -19.14 8.87
N TRP A 1001 0.75 -18.57 8.09
CA TRP A 1001 1.00 -18.33 6.67
C TRP A 1001 1.99 -17.17 6.50
N TYR A 1002 2.78 -17.23 5.42
CA TYR A 1002 3.79 -16.25 5.07
C TYR A 1002 3.38 -15.50 3.79
N PRO A 1003 4.00 -14.36 3.45
CA PRO A 1003 3.59 -13.55 2.29
C PRO A 1003 3.56 -14.28 0.94
N ILE A 1004 4.29 -15.37 0.79
CA ILE A 1004 4.22 -16.27 -0.37
C ILE A 1004 3.81 -17.66 0.12
N TRP A 1005 2.85 -18.26 -0.58
CA TRP A 1005 2.55 -19.68 -0.45
C TRP A 1005 2.70 -20.37 -1.81
N TRP A 1006 3.40 -21.51 -1.82
CA TRP A 1006 3.73 -22.26 -3.02
C TRP A 1006 3.32 -23.73 -2.91
N ALA A 1007 2.59 -24.24 -3.90
CA ALA A 1007 2.26 -25.66 -3.96
C ALA A 1007 3.48 -26.50 -4.36
N ALA A 1008 4.09 -27.22 -3.40
CA ALA A 1008 5.25 -28.09 -3.62
C ALA A 1008 4.94 -29.59 -3.48
N GLY A 1009 5.48 -30.39 -4.40
CA GLY A 1009 5.74 -31.82 -4.23
C GLY A 1009 4.52 -32.70 -3.96
N PRO A 1010 4.73 -33.87 -3.31
CA PRO A 1010 3.69 -34.81 -2.94
C PRO A 1010 2.53 -34.20 -2.15
N LYS A 1011 2.78 -33.21 -1.27
CA LYS A 1011 1.68 -32.61 -0.52
C LYS A 1011 0.72 -31.87 -1.45
N ALA A 1012 1.27 -31.15 -2.44
CA ALA A 1012 0.47 -30.43 -3.42
C ALA A 1012 -0.44 -31.35 -4.24
N ALA A 1013 -0.11 -32.64 -4.38
CA ALA A 1013 -0.92 -33.61 -5.11
C ALA A 1013 -2.37 -33.73 -4.58
N LYS A 1014 -2.60 -33.40 -3.29
CA LYS A 1014 -3.94 -33.35 -2.68
C LYS A 1014 -4.85 -32.24 -3.25
N TRP A 1015 -4.26 -31.23 -3.90
CA TRP A 1015 -4.96 -30.05 -4.44
C TRP A 1015 -4.72 -29.89 -5.94
N SER A 1016 -4.56 -31.01 -6.64
CA SER A 1016 -4.24 -31.07 -8.07
C SER A 1016 -2.79 -30.77 -8.44
N GLY A 1017 -1.81 -31.01 -7.56
CA GLY A 1017 -0.37 -31.01 -7.89
C GLY A 1017 0.35 -29.67 -7.75
N SER A 1018 1.65 -29.66 -8.05
CA SER A 1018 2.56 -28.53 -7.81
C SER A 1018 2.29 -27.34 -8.74
N SER A 1019 2.70 -26.14 -8.31
CA SER A 1019 2.75 -24.95 -9.19
C SER A 1019 3.87 -25.09 -10.22
N GLY A 1020 3.62 -24.61 -11.44
CA GLY A 1020 4.52 -24.73 -12.60
C GLY A 1020 5.57 -23.60 -12.71
N PRO A 1021 6.32 -23.53 -13.82
CA PRO A 1021 7.46 -22.62 -13.99
C PRO A 1021 7.07 -21.16 -14.24
N GLN A 1022 8.06 -20.27 -14.14
CA GLN A 1022 7.97 -18.84 -14.44
C GLN A 1022 6.88 -18.07 -13.69
N ASN A 1023 6.55 -18.46 -12.46
CA ASN A 1023 5.83 -17.57 -11.56
C ASN A 1023 6.83 -16.58 -10.98
N VAL A 1024 6.64 -15.30 -11.30
CA VAL A 1024 7.64 -14.25 -11.10
C VAL A 1024 7.24 -13.33 -9.97
N PHE A 1025 8.15 -13.13 -9.01
CA PHE A 1025 8.05 -12.13 -7.96
C PHE A 1025 9.15 -11.10 -8.17
N HIS A 1026 8.78 -9.83 -8.24
CA HIS A 1026 9.74 -8.75 -8.42
C HIS A 1026 9.28 -7.47 -7.72
N ASP A 1027 10.16 -6.85 -6.95
CA ASP A 1027 9.93 -5.55 -6.33
C ASP A 1027 8.61 -5.43 -5.53
N ASN A 1028 8.25 -6.49 -4.79
CA ASN A 1028 7.13 -6.46 -3.85
C ASN A 1028 7.65 -6.11 -2.46
N VAL A 1029 6.90 -5.33 -1.69
CA VAL A 1029 7.17 -5.17 -0.26
C VAL A 1029 6.37 -6.24 0.49
N LEU A 1030 7.05 -7.29 0.89
CA LEU A 1030 6.49 -8.43 1.61
C LEU A 1030 6.95 -8.36 3.07
N THR A 1031 6.02 -8.28 4.01
CA THR A 1031 6.33 -8.28 5.44
C THR A 1031 5.52 -9.30 6.22
N LYS A 1032 6.14 -9.87 7.25
CA LYS A 1032 5.56 -10.87 8.13
C LYS A 1032 5.73 -10.46 9.59
N GLN A 1033 4.64 -10.49 10.34
CA GLN A 1033 4.67 -10.47 11.79
C GLN A 1033 4.79 -11.91 12.30
N LEU A 1034 5.83 -12.20 13.09
CA LEU A 1034 6.10 -13.57 13.59
C LEU A 1034 5.33 -13.89 14.87
N GLU A 1035 5.08 -12.88 15.70
CA GLU A 1035 4.37 -12.99 16.97
C GLU A 1035 3.23 -11.98 17.03
N GLU A 1036 2.10 -12.36 17.65
CA GLU A 1036 0.96 -11.47 17.80
C GLU A 1036 1.35 -10.17 18.51
N GLY A 1037 0.95 -9.03 17.94
CA GLY A 1037 1.30 -7.70 18.45
C GLY A 1037 2.74 -7.25 18.15
N GLY A 1038 3.65 -8.15 17.78
CA GLY A 1038 5.06 -7.90 17.48
C GLY A 1038 5.33 -7.07 16.20
N PRO A 1039 6.60 -6.78 15.89
CA PRO A 1039 6.97 -6.03 14.69
C PRO A 1039 6.79 -6.84 13.40
N TYR A 1040 6.64 -6.14 12.29
CA TYR A 1040 6.68 -6.73 10.94
C TYR A 1040 8.12 -6.75 10.43
N TRP A 1041 8.55 -7.92 9.95
CA TRP A 1041 9.86 -8.13 9.35
C TRP A 1041 9.74 -8.26 7.84
N TYR A 1042 10.73 -7.75 7.10
CA TYR A 1042 10.80 -8.02 5.66
C TYR A 1042 11.00 -9.52 5.41
N TYR A 1043 10.22 -10.06 4.48
CA TYR A 1043 10.28 -11.46 4.08
C TYR A 1043 11.41 -11.68 3.06
N ALA A 1044 12.64 -11.74 3.56
CA ALA A 1044 13.83 -11.97 2.76
C ALA A 1044 13.91 -13.42 2.21
N PRO A 1045 14.55 -13.65 1.05
CA PRO A 1045 15.12 -12.65 0.14
C PRO A 1045 14.10 -12.04 -0.84
N TYR A 1046 12.84 -12.50 -0.82
CA TYR A 1046 11.85 -12.18 -1.86
C TYR A 1046 11.18 -10.80 -1.71
N SER A 1047 11.50 -10.07 -0.64
CA SER A 1047 10.94 -8.76 -0.32
C SER A 1047 11.90 -7.64 -0.70
N ASN A 1048 11.34 -6.58 -1.29
CA ASN A 1048 12.01 -5.30 -1.32
C ASN A 1048 11.95 -4.64 0.07
N VAL A 1049 13.09 -4.14 0.51
CA VAL A 1049 13.21 -3.35 1.73
C VAL A 1049 12.80 -1.92 1.38
N PHE A 1050 11.87 -1.31 2.12
CA PHE A 1050 11.57 0.11 1.91
C PHE A 1050 12.85 0.93 2.08
N GLY A 1051 13.20 1.71 1.06
CA GLY A 1051 14.43 2.52 1.04
C GLY A 1051 15.69 1.81 0.52
N GLY A 1052 15.59 0.54 0.11
CA GLY A 1052 16.67 -0.16 -0.59
C GLY A 1052 16.90 0.42 -2.00
N THR A 1053 18.14 0.84 -2.31
CA THR A 1053 18.49 1.35 -3.65
C THR A 1053 19.13 0.31 -4.57
N ALA A 1054 19.25 -0.93 -4.11
CA ALA A 1054 19.74 -2.03 -4.95
C ALA A 1054 18.59 -2.55 -5.82
N PRO A 1055 18.80 -2.76 -7.13
CA PRO A 1055 17.83 -3.46 -7.97
C PRO A 1055 17.50 -4.81 -7.34
N GLN A 1056 16.22 -5.05 -7.05
CA GLN A 1056 15.77 -6.34 -6.55
C GLN A 1056 15.89 -7.40 -7.65
N PRO A 1057 16.32 -8.63 -7.34
CA PRO A 1057 16.29 -9.71 -8.30
C PRO A 1057 14.88 -9.95 -8.87
N VAL A 1058 14.82 -10.55 -10.06
CA VAL A 1058 13.61 -11.12 -10.61
C VAL A 1058 13.59 -12.59 -10.18
N PHE A 1059 12.67 -12.96 -9.29
CA PHE A 1059 12.60 -14.31 -8.73
C PHE A 1059 11.60 -15.15 -9.53
N GLN A 1060 12.08 -16.07 -10.36
CA GLN A 1060 11.24 -17.00 -11.12
C GLN A 1060 11.14 -18.35 -10.42
N PHE A 1061 10.05 -18.58 -9.70
CA PHE A 1061 9.82 -19.82 -8.98
C PHE A 1061 9.53 -21.00 -9.92
N GLY A 1062 9.91 -22.20 -9.49
CA GLY A 1062 9.67 -23.45 -10.22
C GLY A 1062 10.43 -23.54 -11.55
N SER A 1063 11.51 -22.78 -11.72
CA SER A 1063 12.12 -22.52 -13.04
C SER A 1063 13.56 -23.03 -13.12
N ASP A 1064 13.90 -23.65 -14.25
CA ASP A 1064 15.27 -24.06 -14.54
C ASP A 1064 16.18 -22.84 -14.82
N PRO A 1065 17.45 -22.84 -14.35
CA PRO A 1065 18.37 -21.72 -14.55
C PRO A 1065 18.71 -21.43 -16.01
N ASP A 1066 18.82 -22.47 -16.85
CA ASP A 1066 19.27 -22.37 -18.24
C ASP A 1066 18.09 -22.22 -19.21
N LEU A 1067 16.96 -22.85 -18.89
CA LEU A 1067 15.72 -22.74 -19.66
C LEU A 1067 14.54 -22.42 -18.72
N PRO A 1068 14.29 -21.14 -18.35
CA PRO A 1068 13.31 -20.78 -17.33
C PRO A 1068 11.89 -21.29 -17.56
N SER A 1069 11.49 -21.53 -18.82
CA SER A 1069 10.19 -22.11 -19.17
C SER A 1069 10.05 -23.59 -18.79
N ARG A 1070 11.16 -24.28 -18.52
CA ARG A 1070 11.19 -25.67 -18.05
C ARG A 1070 11.01 -25.70 -16.53
N PHE A 1071 10.11 -26.56 -16.08
CA PHE A 1071 9.88 -26.78 -14.65
C PHE A 1071 11.12 -27.36 -13.96
N ARG A 1072 11.47 -26.77 -12.83
CA ARG A 1072 12.43 -27.31 -11.86
C ARG A 1072 11.80 -27.23 -10.47
N HIS A 1073 11.70 -28.38 -9.80
CA HIS A 1073 11.13 -28.44 -8.46
C HIS A 1073 11.97 -27.62 -7.47
N LEU A 1074 11.31 -27.01 -6.48
CA LEU A 1074 12.01 -26.35 -5.37
C LEU A 1074 12.79 -27.36 -4.54
N ALA A 1075 14.03 -27.04 -4.18
CA ALA A 1075 14.94 -27.97 -3.52
C ALA A 1075 15.79 -27.29 -2.44
N LEU A 1076 16.06 -28.01 -1.35
CA LEU A 1076 17.00 -27.61 -0.29
C LEU A 1076 18.14 -28.62 -0.20
N GLY A 1077 19.39 -28.15 -0.21
CA GLY A 1077 20.56 -29.04 -0.21
C GLY A 1077 20.62 -29.99 -1.42
N GLY A 1078 20.00 -29.62 -2.54
CA GLY A 1078 19.92 -30.44 -3.76
C GLY A 1078 18.76 -31.44 -3.80
N SER A 1079 17.98 -31.57 -2.73
CA SER A 1079 16.83 -32.49 -2.65
C SER A 1079 15.51 -31.74 -2.81
N PRO A 1080 14.59 -32.19 -3.68
CA PRO A 1080 13.27 -31.60 -3.81
C PRO A 1080 12.50 -31.60 -2.49
N ILE A 1081 11.83 -30.48 -2.18
CA ILE A 1081 11.02 -30.38 -0.96
C ILE A 1081 9.68 -31.12 -1.16
N PRO A 1082 9.19 -31.87 -0.17
CA PRO A 1082 7.91 -32.56 -0.31
C PRO A 1082 6.69 -31.66 0.02
N ASP A 1083 6.94 -30.53 0.68
CA ASP A 1083 5.97 -29.58 1.22
C ASP A 1083 6.63 -28.20 1.40
N TRP A 1084 5.85 -27.15 1.18
CA TRP A 1084 6.20 -25.76 1.49
C TRP A 1084 6.13 -25.44 3.00
N ASN A 1085 5.18 -26.03 3.72
CA ASN A 1085 4.95 -25.74 5.14
C ASN A 1085 6.21 -26.04 5.97
N GLY A 1086 6.60 -25.09 6.81
CA GLY A 1086 7.82 -25.13 7.63
C GLY A 1086 9.12 -24.82 6.87
N ARG A 1087 9.05 -24.37 5.61
CA ARG A 1087 10.20 -23.98 4.76
C ARG A 1087 10.03 -22.58 4.16
N GLU A 1088 9.06 -21.82 4.64
CA GLU A 1088 8.71 -20.51 4.10
C GLU A 1088 9.85 -19.51 4.23
N THR A 1089 10.70 -19.63 5.25
CA THR A 1089 11.85 -18.75 5.46
C THR A 1089 13.12 -19.21 4.72
N ALA A 1090 13.04 -20.30 3.96
CA ALA A 1090 14.20 -20.83 3.25
C ALA A 1090 14.48 -20.05 1.95
N ASP A 1091 15.77 -19.91 1.64
CA ASP A 1091 16.23 -19.35 0.38
C ASP A 1091 16.32 -20.47 -0.68
N PHE A 1092 15.49 -20.35 -1.71
CA PHE A 1092 15.43 -21.29 -2.84
C PHE A 1092 16.15 -20.77 -4.09
N THR A 1093 16.92 -19.69 -3.98
CA THR A 1093 17.71 -19.15 -5.09
C THR A 1093 18.91 -20.06 -5.44
N GLY A 1094 19.66 -19.69 -6.49
CA GLY A 1094 20.78 -20.49 -6.98
C GLY A 1094 20.32 -21.81 -7.58
N THR A 1095 20.63 -22.94 -6.94
CA THR A 1095 20.20 -24.28 -7.39
C THR A 1095 18.86 -24.74 -6.80
N GLY A 1096 18.21 -23.93 -5.97
CA GLY A 1096 17.02 -24.29 -5.19
C GLY A 1096 15.67 -24.22 -5.93
N GLY A 1097 15.66 -23.97 -7.24
CA GLY A 1097 14.43 -23.92 -8.05
C GLY A 1097 13.78 -22.53 -8.19
N VAL A 1098 14.36 -21.50 -7.57
CA VAL A 1098 14.06 -20.09 -7.87
C VAL A 1098 15.18 -19.51 -8.73
N ASN A 1099 14.88 -19.24 -10.00
CA ASN A 1099 15.84 -18.70 -10.94
C ASN A 1099 15.93 -17.17 -10.83
N THR A 1100 17.15 -16.66 -10.65
CA THR A 1100 17.50 -15.23 -10.56
C THR A 1100 18.45 -14.76 -11.67
N THR A 1101 18.72 -15.58 -12.69
CA THR A 1101 19.68 -15.27 -13.77
C THR A 1101 19.20 -14.19 -14.73
N GLN A 1102 17.89 -13.94 -14.79
CA GLN A 1102 17.27 -12.89 -15.63
C GLN A 1102 17.25 -11.51 -14.94
N THR A 1103 18.29 -11.20 -14.15
CA THR A 1103 18.41 -9.96 -13.38
C THR A 1103 19.14 -8.87 -14.16
N GLY A 1104 18.37 -7.95 -14.74
CA GLY A 1104 18.87 -6.65 -15.19
C GLY A 1104 18.51 -5.53 -14.20
N PRO A 1105 19.12 -4.34 -14.27
CA PRO A 1105 18.67 -3.17 -13.51
C PRO A 1105 17.37 -2.62 -14.12
N VAL A 1106 16.28 -3.37 -13.99
CA VAL A 1106 14.93 -2.96 -14.40
C VAL A 1106 14.15 -2.57 -13.16
N GLY A 1107 13.65 -1.33 -13.13
CA GLY A 1107 12.80 -0.85 -12.03
C GLY A 1107 11.36 -1.39 -12.10
N SER A 1108 10.97 -1.93 -13.26
CA SER A 1108 9.80 -2.78 -13.42
C SER A 1108 9.94 -3.69 -14.65
N VAL A 1109 9.46 -4.93 -14.52
CA VAL A 1109 9.38 -5.90 -15.63
C VAL A 1109 8.06 -5.80 -16.41
N PHE A 1110 7.06 -5.10 -15.87
CA PHE A 1110 5.76 -4.89 -16.51
C PHE A 1110 5.58 -3.51 -17.15
N LEU A 1111 6.07 -2.46 -16.51
CA LEU A 1111 5.91 -1.08 -16.97
C LEU A 1111 7.23 -0.47 -17.45
N ASP A 1112 7.16 0.39 -18.46
CA ASP A 1112 8.30 1.19 -18.90
C ASP A 1112 8.59 2.35 -17.94
N LYS A 1113 7.55 2.95 -17.37
CA LYS A 1113 7.62 4.02 -16.36
C LYS A 1113 6.75 3.69 -15.15
N THR A 1114 7.30 3.80 -13.95
CA THR A 1114 6.61 3.47 -12.69
C THR A 1114 6.13 4.68 -11.91
N GLY A 1115 6.17 5.88 -12.50
CA GLY A 1115 6.04 7.16 -11.81
C GLY A 1115 7.35 7.90 -11.87
#